data_AF-A0A3S5H794-F1
#
_entry.id   AF-A0A3S5H794-F1
#
_cell.length_a   1.000
_cell.length_b   1.000
_cell.length_c   1.000
_cell.angle_alpha   90.00
_cell.angle_beta   90.00
_cell.angle_gamma   90.00
#
_symmetry.space_group_name_H-M   'P 1'
#
loop_
_entity.id
_entity.type
_entity.pdbx_description
1 polymer ?
#
loop_
_entity_poly.entity_id
_entity_poly.type
_entity_poly.pdbx_seq_one_letter_code
_entity_poly.pdbx_strand_id
1 'polypeptide(L)'
;MLCGSWTLHRCACAPALATRGALNTAVSWTSSHTLAFSASLRWCSSTARSTSNTARCTGSADAENASSASASAPNPSTAGTTAPKRRVQIAVVGSGPSGCFVASHLVKKHLELHVDIFERLPVPFGLCRYGVSPDHPDVKNVEKQFMDLFQSGRVTWVGNVSIGKEIPLQALLAHYAAVVFATGADGTKKLRIPGEDLGGVISAHSFVEYYNTLPFPYGSPRFCPFDLERTKRAVVIGNGNVAMDVVRVLGGSYKYFSPTDMNCVCIKELMKNRIEHISVVARRGVEHSAFATAEFREITKYQEGHVKVEVDHFDLGAAVAAMPVGKVMRAHKRMMELVHQYALTSEETAAEAAQLATDAQGVPLPSAAASPAEPSATTTASEYGMGRPQHGNRGSCCLRFRYNLTPIAILPSRHRKNYVGGVLFKRTRGEAPGKATEDEGEYCVVPCDLVMTSIGYRSDSIAGVPFDDRAGVIDNEKGRVKGMPRVYCAGWAKNGAKGIILHSVVDAQETAATILADMEAGVIPTEPTAQPEEAEGTAAAVRSSSASAAEAESVEVLSFESGNSTPHRQAAGAATTTMYGKYGLVDYFVTKKLQPVSIAGLQRILHVEHQRGVDLGKKAEKISTVRDMLDVALGGGVGKKADERIRGMTPARSDAMLYLKELLDDDTDLRALARQVARDVPHKLAQQHPLGSIAPGQL
;
A
#
# COMPACT_ATOMS: atom_id res chain seq x y z
N MET A 1 -20.57 -18.22 44.92
CA MET A 1 -21.48 -17.29 45.62
C MET A 1 -21.45 -15.99 44.84
N LEU A 2 -22.52 -15.38 44.34
CA LEU A 2 -23.96 -15.62 44.35
C LEU A 2 -24.54 -14.79 43.18
N CYS A 3 -25.52 -15.37 42.48
CA CYS A 3 -26.72 -14.78 41.81
C CYS A 3 -26.63 -13.41 41.12
N GLY A 4 -27.25 -13.17 39.95
CA GLY A 4 -28.19 -13.97 39.18
C GLY A 4 -29.03 -13.09 38.23
N SER A 5 -29.39 -13.68 37.07
CA SER A 5 -30.57 -13.47 36.19
C SER A 5 -30.92 -12.04 35.70
N TRP A 6 -31.35 -11.81 34.46
CA TRP A 6 -32.74 -12.04 34.01
C TRP A 6 -32.87 -12.16 32.47
N THR A 7 -33.51 -13.27 32.10
CA THR A 7 -34.51 -13.56 31.03
C THR A 7 -34.47 -12.93 29.62
N LEU A 8 -34.49 -13.86 28.66
CA LEU A 8 -34.88 -13.72 27.25
C LEU A 8 -36.38 -13.42 27.05
N HIS A 9 -36.69 -12.68 25.97
CA HIS A 9 -37.99 -12.73 25.30
C HIS A 9 -37.82 -13.22 23.85
N ARG A 10 -38.53 -14.32 23.56
CA ARG A 10 -38.72 -14.89 22.22
C ARG A 10 -39.86 -14.14 21.54
N CYS A 11 -39.65 -13.67 20.31
CA CYS A 11 -40.70 -13.49 19.32
C CYS A 11 -40.35 -14.34 18.11
N ALA A 12 -41.19 -15.33 17.83
CA ALA A 12 -41.15 -16.17 16.65
C ALA A 12 -42.03 -15.54 15.57
N CYS A 13 -41.48 -15.36 14.37
CA CYS A 13 -42.25 -15.20 13.14
C CYS A 13 -41.59 -16.08 12.07
N ALA A 14 -42.32 -17.10 11.64
CA ALA A 14 -42.02 -17.90 10.45
C ALA A 14 -42.29 -17.10 9.17
N PRO A 15 -41.74 -17.53 8.03
CA PRO A 15 -42.60 -17.60 6.85
C PRO A 15 -42.47 -18.92 6.08
N ALA A 16 -43.53 -19.16 5.32
CA ALA A 16 -43.94 -20.40 4.70
C ALA A 16 -43.16 -20.78 3.43
N LEU A 17 -43.16 -22.09 3.16
CA LEU A 17 -42.85 -22.69 1.87
C LEU A 17 -43.80 -22.17 0.78
N ALA A 18 -43.23 -21.86 -0.39
CA ALA A 18 -43.95 -21.87 -1.66
C ALA A 18 -43.07 -22.53 -2.73
N THR A 19 -43.47 -23.73 -3.12
CA THR A 19 -43.00 -24.49 -4.28
C THR A 19 -43.70 -24.01 -5.55
N ARG A 20 -42.94 -23.76 -6.62
CA ARG A 20 -43.33 -23.77 -8.05
C ARG A 20 -42.00 -23.64 -8.81
N GLY A 21 -41.56 -24.59 -9.63
CA GLY A 21 -42.30 -25.31 -10.67
C GLY A 21 -41.74 -24.82 -12.00
N ALA A 22 -40.65 -25.45 -12.44
CA ALA A 22 -39.94 -25.16 -13.68
C ALA A 22 -40.78 -25.55 -14.91
N LEU A 23 -40.71 -24.74 -15.97
CA LEU A 23 -41.04 -25.16 -17.34
C LEU A 23 -40.06 -24.51 -18.32
N ASN A 24 -39.38 -25.39 -19.05
CA ASN A 24 -38.51 -25.14 -20.18
C ASN A 24 -39.25 -24.44 -21.33
N THR A 25 -38.57 -23.55 -22.04
CA THR A 25 -38.58 -23.56 -23.52
C THR A 25 -37.28 -22.96 -24.04
N ALA A 26 -36.52 -23.81 -24.72
CA ALA A 26 -35.39 -23.44 -25.58
C ALA A 26 -35.92 -22.83 -26.88
N VAL A 27 -35.29 -21.75 -27.34
CA VAL A 27 -35.32 -21.36 -28.76
C VAL A 27 -33.91 -20.93 -29.16
N SER A 28 -33.29 -21.78 -29.97
CA SER A 28 -32.04 -21.57 -30.68
C SER A 28 -32.25 -20.64 -31.88
N TRP A 29 -31.41 -19.60 -32.03
CA TRP A 29 -31.16 -18.98 -33.34
C TRP A 29 -29.67 -18.86 -33.57
N THR A 30 -29.19 -19.68 -34.50
CA THR A 30 -27.90 -19.60 -35.16
C THR A 30 -27.93 -18.52 -36.24
N SER A 31 -26.92 -17.66 -36.28
CA SER A 31 -26.40 -17.17 -37.57
C SER A 31 -25.03 -16.53 -37.38
N SER A 32 -24.06 -17.20 -37.96
CA SER A 32 -22.69 -16.79 -38.23
C SER A 32 -22.66 -15.50 -39.05
N HIS A 33 -21.73 -14.58 -38.74
CA HIS A 33 -20.98 -13.90 -39.79
C HIS A 33 -19.59 -13.51 -39.30
N THR A 34 -18.63 -14.18 -39.93
CA THR A 34 -17.19 -14.01 -39.85
C THR A 34 -16.79 -12.75 -40.61
N LEU A 35 -16.07 -11.82 -39.99
CA LEU A 35 -15.22 -10.87 -40.69
C LEU A 35 -13.85 -10.86 -40.02
N ALA A 36 -12.92 -11.53 -40.68
CA ALA A 36 -11.50 -11.53 -40.37
C ALA A 36 -10.87 -10.26 -40.96
N PHE A 37 -10.14 -9.51 -40.13
CA PHE A 37 -9.09 -8.62 -40.60
C PHE A 37 -7.79 -9.05 -39.94
N SER A 38 -6.89 -9.61 -40.76
CA SER A 38 -5.51 -9.86 -40.40
C SER A 38 -4.70 -8.58 -40.66
N ALA A 39 -3.88 -8.19 -39.69
CA ALA A 39 -2.77 -7.28 -39.92
C ALA A 39 -1.61 -7.71 -39.02
N SER A 40 -0.67 -8.40 -39.65
CA SER A 40 0.60 -8.85 -39.06
C SER A 40 1.51 -7.66 -38.80
N LEU A 41 1.86 -7.39 -37.53
CA LEU A 41 2.96 -6.49 -37.19
C LEU A 41 4.24 -7.31 -37.05
N ARG A 42 5.13 -7.06 -38.00
CA ARG A 42 6.43 -7.71 -38.21
C ARG A 42 7.45 -7.10 -37.25
N TRP A 43 8.05 -7.95 -36.42
CA TRP A 43 9.16 -7.61 -35.53
C TRP A 43 10.45 -7.52 -36.35
N CYS A 44 11.09 -6.35 -36.41
CA CYS A 44 12.42 -6.20 -36.99
C CYS A 44 13.44 -5.98 -35.87
N SER A 45 14.22 -7.01 -35.61
CA SER A 45 15.45 -6.99 -34.83
C SER A 45 16.63 -6.68 -35.75
N SER A 46 17.49 -5.73 -35.35
CA SER A 46 18.83 -5.62 -35.95
C SER A 46 19.85 -5.23 -34.88
N THR A 47 20.58 -6.24 -34.42
CA THR A 47 21.94 -6.16 -33.91
C THR A 47 22.91 -5.80 -35.04
N ALA A 48 23.76 -4.79 -34.85
CA ALA A 48 25.12 -4.77 -35.40
C ALA A 48 26.01 -3.77 -34.65
N ARG A 49 27.18 -4.26 -34.27
CA ARG A 49 28.33 -3.53 -33.70
C ARG A 49 28.97 -2.60 -34.74
N SER A 50 29.53 -1.48 -34.31
CA SER A 50 30.86 -1.04 -34.78
C SER A 50 31.48 -0.02 -33.83
N THR A 51 32.76 -0.23 -33.58
CA THR A 51 33.71 0.50 -32.74
C THR A 51 34.30 1.73 -33.45
N SER A 52 34.56 2.81 -32.72
CA SER A 52 35.90 3.41 -32.47
C SER A 52 35.88 4.92 -32.20
N ASN A 53 36.59 5.29 -31.13
CA ASN A 53 37.32 6.53 -30.80
C ASN A 53 37.71 7.42 -32.02
N THR A 54 37.92 8.75 -31.98
CA THR A 54 38.47 9.67 -30.96
C THR A 54 38.47 11.11 -31.55
N ALA A 55 38.73 12.10 -30.69
CA ALA A 55 39.39 13.40 -30.97
C ALA A 55 38.54 14.68 -31.19
N ARG A 56 38.34 15.39 -30.06
CA ARG A 56 38.82 16.75 -29.73
C ARG A 56 39.08 17.82 -30.82
N CYS A 57 38.61 19.03 -30.45
CA CYS A 57 39.25 20.36 -30.52
C CYS A 57 38.74 21.42 -31.53
N THR A 58 38.32 22.55 -30.91
CA THR A 58 38.56 23.98 -31.26
C THR A 58 37.84 24.56 -32.49
N GLY A 59 37.22 25.74 -32.53
CA GLY A 59 37.21 26.95 -31.69
C GLY A 59 37.66 28.17 -32.51
N SER A 60 36.76 29.12 -32.85
CA SER A 60 36.98 30.55 -33.26
C SER A 60 35.69 31.07 -33.96
N ALA A 61 34.98 32.10 -33.50
CA ALA A 61 35.27 33.55 -33.45
C ALA A 61 35.07 34.31 -34.80
N ASP A 62 34.08 35.23 -34.75
CA ASP A 62 33.99 36.58 -35.32
C ASP A 62 33.67 36.92 -36.81
N ALA A 63 32.58 37.71 -36.92
CA ALA A 63 32.46 39.04 -37.57
C ALA A 63 31.89 39.22 -39.01
N GLU A 64 30.82 40.06 -39.05
CA GLU A 64 30.46 41.14 -40.02
C GLU A 64 30.08 40.76 -41.49
N ASN A 65 29.19 41.43 -42.26
CA ASN A 65 28.52 42.72 -42.18
C ASN A 65 27.32 42.83 -43.17
N ALA A 66 26.35 43.72 -42.82
CA ALA A 66 25.58 44.69 -43.63
C ALA A 66 24.52 44.36 -44.73
N SER A 67 23.47 45.22 -44.65
CA SER A 67 22.54 45.77 -45.68
C SER A 67 21.28 44.95 -46.03
N SER A 68 20.08 45.49 -46.27
CA SER A 68 19.48 46.83 -46.20
C SER A 68 17.95 46.71 -46.41
N ALA A 69 17.24 47.81 -46.15
CA ALA A 69 15.92 48.21 -46.67
C ALA A 69 14.64 47.85 -45.89
N SER A 70 13.87 48.92 -45.72
CA SER A 70 12.63 49.14 -44.98
C SER A 70 11.37 48.72 -45.74
N ALA A 71 10.38 48.18 -45.02
CA ALA A 71 8.97 48.38 -45.33
C ALA A 71 8.15 48.33 -44.03
N SER A 72 7.43 49.42 -43.76
CA SER A 72 6.54 49.64 -42.62
C SER A 72 5.34 48.68 -42.65
N ALA A 73 5.20 47.85 -41.61
CA ALA A 73 4.02 47.04 -41.38
C ALA A 73 2.95 47.82 -40.58
N PRO A 74 1.65 47.63 -40.86
CA PRO A 74 0.57 48.36 -40.19
C PRO A 74 0.36 47.88 -38.75
N ASN A 75 -0.06 48.81 -37.88
CA ASN A 75 -0.47 48.56 -36.51
C ASN A 75 -1.59 47.50 -36.43
N PRO A 76 -1.43 46.41 -35.65
CA PRO A 76 -2.56 45.64 -35.18
C PRO A 76 -3.05 46.24 -33.85
N SER A 77 -3.88 47.28 -33.93
CA SER A 77 -4.76 47.61 -32.81
C SER A 77 -5.91 46.60 -32.78
N THR A 78 -6.29 46.20 -31.56
CA THR A 78 -7.47 45.39 -31.20
C THR A 78 -7.44 43.89 -31.53
N ALA A 79 -6.41 43.18 -31.07
CA ALA A 79 -6.64 41.80 -30.62
C ALA A 79 -7.36 41.85 -29.27
N GLY A 80 -8.68 41.62 -29.28
CA GLY A 80 -9.45 41.43 -28.05
C GLY A 80 -8.79 40.33 -27.23
N THR A 81 -8.18 40.69 -26.11
CA THR A 81 -7.65 39.74 -25.14
C THR A 81 -8.86 39.08 -24.49
N THR A 82 -9.35 38.00 -25.09
CA THR A 82 -10.27 37.10 -24.39
C THR A 82 -9.52 36.60 -23.17
N ALA A 83 -10.03 36.90 -21.98
CA ALA A 83 -9.46 36.38 -20.74
C ALA A 83 -9.31 34.85 -20.88
N PRO A 84 -8.18 34.27 -20.46
CA PRO A 84 -7.91 32.86 -20.67
C PRO A 84 -9.08 32.02 -20.14
N LYS A 85 -9.70 31.23 -21.02
CA LYS A 85 -10.86 30.39 -20.69
C LYS A 85 -10.48 29.48 -19.52
N ARG A 86 -11.28 29.57 -18.45
CA ARG A 86 -10.98 28.94 -17.17
C ARG A 86 -11.01 27.41 -17.30
N ARG A 87 -9.98 26.74 -16.81
CA ARG A 87 -9.92 25.27 -16.79
C ARG A 87 -10.95 24.68 -15.82
N VAL A 88 -11.61 23.61 -16.24
CA VAL A 88 -12.50 22.81 -15.37
C VAL A 88 -11.64 22.05 -14.37
N GLN A 89 -11.98 22.16 -13.08
CA GLN A 89 -11.21 21.61 -11.96
C GLN A 89 -11.82 20.29 -11.49
N ILE A 90 -11.03 19.23 -11.43
CA ILE A 90 -11.42 17.92 -10.88
C ILE A 90 -10.54 17.61 -9.68
N ALA A 91 -11.14 17.20 -8.56
CA ALA A 91 -10.40 16.71 -7.41
C ALA A 91 -10.26 15.18 -7.48
N VAL A 92 -9.06 14.67 -7.22
CA VAL A 92 -8.78 13.25 -7.04
C VAL A 92 -8.27 13.05 -5.62
N VAL A 93 -8.86 12.12 -4.87
CA VAL A 93 -8.52 11.84 -3.48
C VAL A 93 -7.75 10.52 -3.41
N GLY A 94 -6.46 10.60 -3.13
CA GLY A 94 -5.51 9.49 -3.11
C GLY A 94 -4.51 9.58 -4.27
N SER A 95 -3.22 9.53 -3.95
CA SER A 95 -2.12 9.62 -4.92
C SER A 95 -1.42 8.28 -5.21
N GLY A 96 -2.12 7.17 -4.96
CA GLY A 96 -1.73 5.85 -5.43
C GLY A 96 -1.91 5.68 -6.94
N PRO A 97 -1.61 4.50 -7.50
CA PRO A 97 -1.67 4.27 -8.94
C PRO A 97 -3.00 4.63 -9.59
N SER A 98 -4.13 4.25 -8.99
CA SER A 98 -5.46 4.56 -9.54
C SER A 98 -5.71 6.06 -9.67
N GLY A 99 -5.41 6.85 -8.64
CA GLY A 99 -5.59 8.31 -8.66
C GLY A 99 -4.71 8.98 -9.71
N CYS A 100 -3.42 8.61 -9.74
CA CYS A 100 -2.48 9.14 -10.73
C CYS A 100 -2.84 8.73 -12.16
N PHE A 101 -3.30 7.50 -12.38
CA PHE A 101 -3.74 7.06 -13.71
C PHE A 101 -5.04 7.74 -14.13
N VAL A 102 -6.02 7.93 -13.24
CA VAL A 102 -7.23 8.70 -13.58
C VAL A 102 -6.86 10.11 -14.01
N ALA A 103 -6.04 10.81 -13.20
CA ALA A 103 -5.57 12.14 -13.52
C ALA A 103 -4.82 12.19 -14.87
N SER A 104 -3.92 11.23 -15.12
CA SER A 104 -3.19 11.11 -16.38
C SER A 104 -4.12 10.95 -17.59
N HIS A 105 -5.13 10.09 -17.50
CA HIS A 105 -6.07 9.85 -18.60
C HIS A 105 -6.95 11.09 -18.86
N LEU A 106 -7.43 11.76 -17.81
CA LEU A 106 -8.22 12.98 -17.92
C LEU A 106 -7.45 14.09 -18.64
N VAL A 107 -6.25 14.44 -18.16
CA VAL A 107 -5.48 15.53 -18.77
C VAL A 107 -4.94 15.17 -20.16
N LYS A 108 -4.71 13.89 -20.48
CA LYS A 108 -4.33 13.48 -21.84
C LYS A 108 -5.46 13.66 -22.85
N LYS A 109 -6.70 13.37 -22.45
CA LYS A 109 -7.86 13.39 -23.34
C LYS A 109 -8.54 14.75 -23.45
N HIS A 110 -8.42 15.61 -22.43
CA HIS A 110 -9.12 16.90 -22.41
C HIS A 110 -8.18 18.04 -22.00
N LEU A 111 -7.88 18.93 -22.96
CA LEU A 111 -6.88 19.98 -22.78
C LEU A 111 -7.29 21.08 -21.80
N GLU A 112 -8.59 21.30 -21.58
CA GLU A 112 -9.11 22.32 -20.67
C GLU A 112 -9.27 21.83 -19.22
N LEU A 113 -8.87 20.59 -18.90
CA LEU A 113 -8.91 20.09 -17.52
C LEU A 113 -7.68 20.55 -16.71
N HIS A 114 -7.90 20.74 -15.42
CA HIS A 114 -6.88 20.74 -14.39
C HIS A 114 -7.31 19.77 -13.29
N VAL A 115 -6.36 18.99 -12.76
CA VAL A 115 -6.63 18.00 -11.72
C VAL A 115 -5.82 18.33 -10.48
N ASP A 116 -6.49 18.48 -9.34
CA ASP A 116 -5.83 18.53 -8.04
C ASP A 116 -5.92 17.15 -7.38
N ILE A 117 -4.77 16.55 -7.09
CA ILE A 117 -4.66 15.27 -6.38
C ILE A 117 -4.34 15.56 -4.91
N PHE A 118 -5.24 15.15 -4.01
CA PHE A 118 -5.05 15.23 -2.56
C PHE A 118 -4.54 13.92 -2.00
N GLU A 119 -3.51 13.97 -1.16
CA GLU A 119 -2.94 12.81 -0.49
C GLU A 119 -2.87 13.08 1.02
N ARG A 120 -3.27 12.08 1.83
CA ARG A 120 -3.24 12.21 3.29
C ARG A 120 -1.82 12.17 3.83
N LEU A 121 -0.89 11.50 3.16
CA LEU A 121 0.51 11.41 3.56
C LEU A 121 1.36 12.56 2.98
N PRO A 122 2.47 12.93 3.62
CA PRO A 122 3.44 13.89 3.05
C PRO A 122 4.16 13.39 1.78
N VAL A 123 4.13 12.09 1.50
CA VAL A 123 4.79 11.46 0.35
C VAL A 123 3.78 10.57 -0.41
N PRO A 124 3.71 10.66 -1.75
CA PRO A 124 2.68 10.00 -2.55
C PRO A 124 2.97 8.53 -2.86
N PHE A 125 2.32 8.04 -3.92
CA PHE A 125 2.49 6.73 -4.57
C PHE A 125 1.73 5.57 -3.91
N GLY A 126 1.20 5.77 -2.71
CA GLY A 126 0.41 4.76 -1.99
C GLY A 126 1.17 3.43 -1.90
N LEU A 127 0.51 2.34 -2.28
CA LEU A 127 1.10 1.00 -2.20
C LEU A 127 2.29 0.76 -3.14
N CYS A 128 2.57 1.59 -4.14
CA CYS A 128 3.85 1.49 -4.86
C CYS A 128 5.04 1.71 -3.92
N ARG A 129 4.89 2.66 -2.99
CA ARG A 129 5.93 3.01 -2.01
C ARG A 129 5.81 2.20 -0.72
N TYR A 130 4.58 1.97 -0.27
CA TYR A 130 4.28 1.41 1.06
C TYR A 130 3.83 -0.06 1.04
N GLY A 131 3.58 -0.64 -0.14
CA GLY A 131 3.12 -2.01 -0.30
C GLY A 131 4.12 -2.91 -1.03
N VAL A 132 4.58 -2.48 -2.21
CA VAL A 132 5.53 -3.24 -3.04
C VAL A 132 6.80 -3.52 -2.24
N SER A 133 7.18 -4.80 -2.20
CA SER A 133 8.31 -5.27 -1.41
C SER A 133 9.64 -4.60 -1.83
N PRO A 134 10.57 -4.33 -0.89
CA PRO A 134 11.86 -3.68 -1.19
C PRO A 134 12.75 -4.42 -2.20
N ASP A 135 12.62 -5.74 -2.29
CA ASP A 135 13.29 -6.60 -3.27
C ASP A 135 12.65 -6.56 -4.67
N HIS A 136 11.56 -5.81 -4.86
CA HIS A 136 10.84 -5.62 -6.13
C HIS A 136 10.97 -4.17 -6.67
N PRO A 137 12.19 -3.63 -6.83
CA PRO A 137 12.38 -2.22 -7.20
C PRO A 137 11.80 -1.88 -8.58
N ASP A 138 11.73 -2.84 -9.50
CA ASP A 138 11.25 -2.60 -10.87
C ASP A 138 9.76 -2.27 -10.91
N VAL A 139 8.98 -2.85 -10.00
CA VAL A 139 7.53 -2.56 -9.87
C VAL A 139 7.32 -1.12 -9.40
N LYS A 140 8.28 -0.54 -8.67
CA LYS A 140 8.24 0.86 -8.19
C LYS A 140 8.60 1.89 -9.28
N ASN A 141 9.07 1.47 -10.46
CA ASN A 141 9.49 2.40 -11.52
C ASN A 141 8.36 3.31 -12.03
N VAL A 142 7.09 2.93 -11.83
CA VAL A 142 5.93 3.77 -12.14
C VAL A 142 5.91 5.10 -11.39
N GLU A 143 6.59 5.20 -10.24
CA GLU A 143 6.70 6.42 -9.44
C GLU A 143 7.28 7.59 -10.26
N LYS A 144 8.22 7.30 -11.18
CA LYS A 144 8.80 8.32 -12.07
C LYS A 144 7.73 8.96 -12.97
N GLN A 145 6.83 8.15 -13.53
CA GLN A 145 5.73 8.65 -14.36
C GLN A 145 4.78 9.54 -13.56
N PHE A 146 4.57 9.24 -12.28
CA PHE A 146 3.72 10.05 -11.40
C PHE A 146 4.40 11.37 -11.02
N MET A 147 5.71 11.37 -10.81
CA MET A 147 6.46 12.61 -10.61
C MET A 147 6.40 13.53 -11.83
N ASP A 148 6.57 12.99 -13.04
CA ASP A 148 6.42 13.75 -14.29
C ASP A 148 5.00 14.31 -14.44
N LEU A 149 3.98 13.53 -14.02
CA LEU A 149 2.58 13.98 -14.01
C LEU A 149 2.39 15.20 -13.10
N PHE A 150 2.93 15.18 -11.88
CA PHE A 150 2.81 16.29 -10.92
C PHE A 150 3.54 17.56 -11.37
N GLN A 151 4.50 17.43 -12.29
CA GLN A 151 5.26 18.55 -12.87
C GLN A 151 4.68 19.06 -14.20
N SER A 152 3.61 18.44 -14.70
CA SER A 152 3.03 18.75 -16.01
C SER A 152 2.37 20.12 -16.13
N GLY A 153 2.16 20.84 -15.01
CA GLY A 153 1.41 22.10 -14.94
C GLY A 153 -0.12 21.95 -15.05
N ARG A 154 -0.62 20.76 -15.41
CA ARG A 154 -2.05 20.45 -15.51
C ARG A 154 -2.57 19.57 -14.37
N VAL A 155 -1.65 19.03 -13.58
CA VAL A 155 -1.96 18.30 -12.36
C VAL A 155 -1.21 18.96 -11.21
N THR A 156 -1.93 19.38 -10.17
CA THR A 156 -1.32 19.74 -8.89
C THR A 156 -1.41 18.53 -7.97
N TRP A 157 -0.31 18.16 -7.33
CA TRP A 157 -0.35 17.25 -6.18
C TRP A 157 -0.23 18.05 -4.87
N VAL A 158 -1.04 17.68 -3.88
CA VAL A 158 -1.11 18.29 -2.55
C VAL A 158 -1.11 17.18 -1.49
N GLY A 159 0.02 16.98 -0.81
CA GLY A 159 0.18 16.00 0.26
C GLY A 159 -0.23 16.53 1.64
N ASN A 160 -0.28 15.63 2.62
CA ASN A 160 -0.66 15.91 4.00
C ASN A 160 -2.03 16.61 4.17
N VAL A 161 -3.03 16.15 3.40
CA VAL A 161 -4.42 16.64 3.45
C VAL A 161 -5.40 15.46 3.46
N SER A 162 -6.18 15.33 4.53
CA SER A 162 -7.13 14.21 4.69
C SER A 162 -8.56 14.60 4.32
N ILE A 163 -9.00 14.20 3.13
CA ILE A 163 -10.40 14.37 2.70
C ILE A 163 -11.31 13.36 3.41
N GLY A 164 -12.51 13.79 3.79
CA GLY A 164 -13.50 13.01 4.55
C GLY A 164 -13.31 13.06 6.07
N LYS A 165 -12.11 13.43 6.55
CA LYS A 165 -11.82 13.63 7.98
C LYS A 165 -11.66 15.11 8.33
N GLU A 166 -10.76 15.81 7.65
CA GLU A 166 -10.45 17.22 7.93
C GLU A 166 -11.26 18.16 7.04
N ILE A 167 -11.43 17.76 5.78
CA ILE A 167 -12.19 18.49 4.76
C ILE A 167 -13.34 17.60 4.28
N PRO A 168 -14.61 17.99 4.48
CA PRO A 168 -15.76 17.18 4.07
C PRO A 168 -15.92 17.17 2.55
N LEU A 169 -16.56 16.14 2.00
CA LEU A 169 -16.83 16.01 0.56
C LEU A 169 -17.61 17.22 0.01
N GLN A 170 -18.54 17.77 0.78
CA GLN A 170 -19.34 18.93 0.38
C GLN A 170 -18.48 20.15 0.08
N ALA A 171 -17.39 20.36 0.83
CA ALA A 171 -16.43 21.43 0.54
C ALA A 171 -15.75 21.21 -0.82
N LEU A 172 -15.41 19.97 -1.17
CA LEU A 172 -14.86 19.68 -2.51
C LEU A 172 -15.90 19.95 -3.59
N LEU A 173 -17.14 19.50 -3.42
CA LEU A 173 -18.20 19.70 -4.41
C LEU A 173 -18.57 21.18 -4.63
N ALA A 174 -18.30 22.05 -3.66
CA ALA A 174 -18.47 23.50 -3.80
C ALA A 174 -17.40 24.14 -4.71
N HIS A 175 -16.18 23.59 -4.75
CA HIS A 175 -15.05 24.21 -5.44
C HIS A 175 -14.55 23.42 -6.66
N TYR A 176 -15.00 22.18 -6.85
CA TYR A 176 -14.61 21.29 -7.95
C TYR A 176 -15.80 20.81 -8.76
N ALA A 177 -15.62 20.68 -10.08
CA ALA A 177 -16.65 20.20 -10.98
C ALA A 177 -16.99 18.72 -10.72
N ALA A 178 -15.99 17.91 -10.38
CA ALA A 178 -16.15 16.51 -9.99
C ALA A 178 -15.11 16.08 -8.95
N VAL A 179 -15.41 15.01 -8.21
CA VAL A 179 -14.54 14.41 -7.19
C VAL A 179 -14.36 12.92 -7.50
N VAL A 180 -13.13 12.43 -7.48
CA VAL A 180 -12.81 11.00 -7.67
C VAL A 180 -12.14 10.44 -6.43
N PHE A 181 -12.74 9.44 -5.79
CA PHE A 181 -12.13 8.70 -4.69
C PHE A 181 -11.26 7.55 -5.20
N ALA A 182 -9.95 7.69 -5.02
CA ALA A 182 -8.93 6.71 -5.34
C ALA A 182 -8.13 6.31 -4.07
N THR A 183 -8.84 6.21 -2.94
CA THR A 183 -8.28 6.01 -1.59
C THR A 183 -7.70 4.62 -1.34
N GLY A 184 -7.90 3.68 -2.25
CA GLY A 184 -7.39 2.31 -2.10
C GLY A 184 -8.16 1.52 -1.04
N ALA A 185 -7.45 0.63 -0.33
CA ALA A 185 -8.03 -0.21 0.71
C ALA A 185 -7.05 -0.36 1.88
N ASP A 186 -7.27 0.39 2.95
CA ASP A 186 -6.39 0.40 4.13
C ASP A 186 -6.82 -0.61 5.20
N GLY A 187 -8.12 -0.93 5.24
CA GLY A 187 -8.67 -1.87 6.20
C GLY A 187 -8.22 -3.30 5.92
N THR A 188 -8.06 -4.08 6.99
CA THR A 188 -7.77 -5.51 6.91
C THR A 188 -9.02 -6.34 7.13
N LYS A 189 -9.12 -7.49 6.46
CA LYS A 189 -10.17 -8.47 6.74
C LYS A 189 -9.81 -9.27 7.99
N LYS A 190 -10.82 -9.53 8.81
CA LYS A 190 -10.74 -10.39 10.00
C LYS A 190 -11.26 -11.79 9.66
N LEU A 191 -10.66 -12.81 10.28
CA LEU A 191 -11.12 -14.20 10.22
C LEU A 191 -12.44 -14.39 10.95
N ARG A 192 -12.67 -13.62 12.03
CA ARG A 192 -13.83 -13.73 12.92
C ARG A 192 -13.94 -15.11 13.57
N ILE A 193 -12.81 -15.59 14.08
CA ILE A 193 -12.70 -16.88 14.79
C ILE A 193 -12.19 -16.67 16.21
N PRO A 194 -12.47 -17.59 17.15
CA PRO A 194 -11.93 -17.51 18.50
C PRO A 194 -10.40 -17.43 18.51
N GLY A 195 -9.85 -16.57 19.39
CA GLY A 195 -8.40 -16.38 19.56
C GLY A 195 -7.75 -15.40 18.58
N GLU A 196 -8.50 -14.76 17.68
CA GLU A 196 -7.96 -13.78 16.73
C GLU A 196 -7.31 -12.54 17.39
N ASP A 197 -7.63 -12.26 18.66
CA ASP A 197 -7.07 -11.13 19.42
C ASP A 197 -5.86 -11.52 20.32
N LEU A 198 -5.36 -12.75 20.21
CA LEU A 198 -4.17 -13.18 20.96
C LEU A 198 -2.90 -12.43 20.49
N GLY A 199 -1.96 -12.23 21.41
CA GLY A 199 -0.63 -11.72 21.08
C GLY A 199 0.08 -12.61 20.06
N GLY A 200 0.76 -12.00 19.08
CA GLY A 200 1.38 -12.73 17.97
C GLY A 200 0.41 -13.07 16.83
N VAL A 201 -0.85 -12.62 16.88
CA VAL A 201 -1.75 -12.60 15.71
C VAL A 201 -1.71 -11.22 15.09
N ILE A 202 -1.21 -11.11 13.86
CA ILE A 202 -1.06 -9.84 13.15
C ILE A 202 -1.62 -9.94 11.73
N SER A 203 -1.88 -8.79 11.12
CA SER A 203 -2.15 -8.75 9.68
C SER A 203 -0.84 -8.73 8.89
N ALA A 204 -0.82 -9.39 7.73
CA ALA A 204 0.31 -9.28 6.80
C ALA A 204 0.54 -7.81 6.40
N HIS A 205 -0.54 -7.04 6.29
CA HIS A 205 -0.48 -5.63 5.96
C HIS A 205 0.36 -4.83 6.96
N SER A 206 0.16 -5.02 8.27
CA SER A 206 0.91 -4.30 9.30
C SER A 206 2.41 -4.58 9.24
N PHE A 207 2.80 -5.80 8.84
CA PHE A 207 4.21 -6.12 8.63
C PHE A 207 4.76 -5.50 7.34
N VAL A 208 3.96 -5.49 6.25
CA VAL A 208 4.28 -4.82 4.99
C VAL A 208 4.49 -3.32 5.20
N GLU A 209 3.58 -2.65 5.89
CA GLU A 209 3.67 -1.23 6.25
C GLU A 209 4.93 -0.97 7.07
N TYR A 210 5.25 -1.85 8.03
CA TYR A 210 6.43 -1.74 8.86
C TYR A 210 7.73 -1.77 8.03
N TYR A 211 7.95 -2.83 7.23
CA TYR A 211 9.21 -2.94 6.48
C TYR A 211 9.30 -1.94 5.31
N ASN A 212 8.17 -1.45 4.78
CA ASN A 212 8.14 -0.40 3.77
C ASN A 212 8.13 1.02 4.34
N THR A 213 8.16 1.18 5.67
CA THR A 213 8.23 2.48 6.34
C THR A 213 7.01 3.36 6.07
N LEU A 214 5.79 2.79 6.17
CA LEU A 214 4.60 3.62 6.28
C LEU A 214 4.74 4.53 7.51
N PRO A 215 4.53 5.86 7.39
CA PRO A 215 4.71 6.76 8.52
C PRO A 215 3.79 6.40 9.68
N PHE A 216 4.38 6.22 10.86
CA PHE A 216 3.63 5.81 12.04
C PHE A 216 2.67 6.94 12.49
N PRO A 217 1.35 6.70 12.58
CA PRO A 217 0.40 7.75 12.94
C PRO A 217 0.47 8.14 14.42
N TYR A 218 0.90 7.22 15.31
CA TYR A 218 1.11 7.47 16.74
C TYR A 218 2.32 6.64 17.23
N GLY A 219 3.43 7.30 17.56
CA GLY A 219 4.55 6.64 18.26
C GLY A 219 5.62 5.99 17.38
N SER A 220 6.69 5.56 18.05
CA SER A 220 8.06 5.43 17.54
C SER A 220 8.24 4.38 16.43
N PRO A 221 9.05 4.66 15.39
CA PRO A 221 9.40 3.70 14.33
C PRO A 221 10.19 2.47 14.79
N ARG A 222 10.42 2.33 16.11
CA ARG A 222 11.33 1.36 16.72
C ARG A 222 10.74 -0.03 16.93
N PHE A 223 9.43 -0.23 16.80
CA PHE A 223 8.81 -1.48 17.22
C PHE A 223 8.32 -2.31 16.04
N CYS A 224 8.96 -3.46 15.82
CA CYS A 224 8.43 -4.52 14.98
C CYS A 224 7.04 -4.95 15.51
N PRO A 225 6.04 -5.24 14.64
CA PRO A 225 4.70 -5.61 15.08
C PRO A 225 4.65 -6.93 15.88
N PHE A 226 5.75 -7.69 15.94
CA PHE A 226 5.89 -8.91 16.72
C PHE A 226 7.36 -9.13 17.13
N ASP A 227 7.58 -10.08 18.02
CA ASP A 227 8.89 -10.40 18.57
C ASP A 227 9.62 -11.44 17.71
N LEU A 228 10.55 -10.98 16.87
CA LEU A 228 11.34 -11.84 15.96
C LEU A 228 12.31 -12.79 16.69
N GLU A 229 12.76 -12.42 17.89
CA GLU A 229 13.74 -13.19 18.65
C GLU A 229 13.10 -14.42 19.31
N ARG A 230 11.81 -14.32 19.67
CA ARG A 230 11.05 -15.40 20.29
C ARG A 230 10.19 -16.22 19.32
N THR A 231 10.16 -15.85 18.05
CA THR A 231 9.33 -16.53 17.04
C THR A 231 10.18 -17.55 16.28
N LYS A 232 9.81 -18.84 16.36
CA LYS A 232 10.44 -19.91 15.57
C LYS A 232 9.53 -20.43 14.46
N ARG A 233 8.23 -20.44 14.69
CA ARG A 233 7.23 -20.98 13.76
C ARG A 233 6.18 -19.94 13.43
N ALA A 234 5.95 -19.71 12.14
CA ALA A 234 4.92 -18.80 11.66
C ALA A 234 3.85 -19.54 10.84
N VAL A 235 2.60 -19.13 10.97
CA VAL A 235 1.50 -19.54 10.10
C VAL A 235 1.01 -18.31 9.35
N VAL A 236 1.08 -18.35 8.01
CA VAL A 236 0.53 -17.31 7.13
C VAL A 236 -0.77 -17.82 6.54
N ILE A 237 -1.89 -17.20 6.89
CA ILE A 237 -3.22 -17.61 6.41
C ILE A 237 -3.55 -16.82 5.14
N GLY A 238 -3.64 -17.52 4.01
CA GLY A 238 -3.82 -16.94 2.68
C GLY A 238 -2.57 -17.12 1.81
N ASN A 239 -2.77 -17.32 0.51
CA ASN A 239 -1.72 -17.60 -0.47
C ASN A 239 -1.81 -16.67 -1.70
N GLY A 240 -1.94 -15.37 -1.46
CA GLY A 240 -1.82 -14.33 -2.50
C GLY A 240 -0.39 -13.81 -2.62
N ASN A 241 -0.15 -12.86 -3.54
CA ASN A 241 1.17 -12.23 -3.70
C ASN A 241 1.70 -11.61 -2.40
N VAL A 242 0.85 -10.92 -1.63
CA VAL A 242 1.26 -10.34 -0.33
C VAL A 242 1.74 -11.42 0.63
N ALA A 243 1.16 -12.63 0.60
CA ALA A 243 1.68 -13.74 1.38
C ALA A 243 3.08 -14.14 0.93
N MET A 244 3.36 -14.13 -0.39
CA MET A 244 4.68 -14.43 -0.95
C MET A 244 5.72 -13.38 -0.52
N ASP A 245 5.36 -12.10 -0.55
CA ASP A 245 6.23 -11.01 -0.10
C ASP A 245 6.66 -11.20 1.37
N VAL A 246 5.68 -11.42 2.27
CA VAL A 246 5.99 -11.57 3.69
C VAL A 246 6.78 -12.84 3.98
N VAL A 247 6.54 -13.95 3.28
CA VAL A 247 7.32 -15.16 3.51
C VAL A 247 8.74 -15.09 2.96
N ARG A 248 8.99 -14.31 1.89
CA ARG A 248 10.36 -14.00 1.45
C ARG A 248 11.10 -13.18 2.50
N VAL A 249 10.47 -12.13 3.04
CA VAL A 249 11.08 -11.29 4.08
C VAL A 249 11.36 -12.07 5.37
N LEU A 250 10.43 -12.91 5.82
CA LEU A 250 10.61 -13.70 7.04
C LEU A 250 11.54 -14.91 6.82
N GLY A 251 11.50 -15.55 5.67
CA GLY A 251 12.29 -16.73 5.35
C GLY A 251 13.75 -16.42 5.05
N GLY A 252 14.01 -15.29 4.39
CA GLY A 252 15.34 -14.90 3.95
C GLY A 252 16.25 -14.35 5.04
N SER A 253 17.54 -14.25 4.68
CA SER A 253 18.56 -13.46 5.36
C SER A 253 18.28 -11.97 5.23
N TYR A 254 18.42 -11.24 6.33
CA TYR A 254 18.31 -9.77 6.36
C TYR A 254 19.35 -9.11 5.43
N LYS A 255 20.52 -9.74 5.21
CA LYS A 255 21.60 -9.23 4.35
C LYS A 255 21.11 -8.95 2.92
N TYR A 256 20.19 -9.77 2.41
CA TYR A 256 19.61 -9.59 1.08
C TYR A 256 18.76 -8.32 0.96
N PHE A 257 18.10 -7.91 2.05
CA PHE A 257 17.30 -6.69 2.07
C PHE A 257 18.13 -5.45 2.44
N SER A 258 19.33 -5.61 3.00
CA SER A 258 20.23 -4.49 3.36
C SER A 258 20.49 -3.47 2.24
N PRO A 259 20.71 -3.84 0.95
CA PRO A 259 20.94 -2.86 -0.11
C PRO A 259 19.64 -2.22 -0.67
N THR A 260 18.46 -2.68 -0.25
CA THR A 260 17.16 -2.22 -0.75
C THR A 260 16.70 -0.91 -0.07
N ASP A 261 15.49 -0.43 -0.39
CA ASP A 261 14.87 0.72 0.29
C ASP A 261 14.19 0.35 1.64
N MET A 262 14.45 -0.85 2.17
CA MET A 262 14.00 -1.26 3.50
C MET A 262 14.73 -0.45 4.59
N ASN A 263 13.98 0.13 5.52
CA ASN A 263 14.54 1.01 6.56
C ASN A 263 15.45 0.26 7.54
N CYS A 264 16.49 0.96 8.02
CA CYS A 264 17.50 0.38 8.91
C CYS A 264 16.99 -0.17 10.23
N VAL A 265 15.90 0.37 10.75
CA VAL A 265 15.25 -0.14 11.95
C VAL A 265 14.67 -1.53 11.70
N CYS A 266 14.03 -1.75 10.55
CA CYS A 266 13.54 -3.07 10.17
C CYS A 266 14.69 -4.06 9.97
N ILE A 267 15.77 -3.64 9.28
CA ILE A 267 16.95 -4.50 9.10
C ILE A 267 17.54 -4.93 10.45
N LYS A 268 17.69 -4.01 11.41
CA LYS A 268 18.16 -4.31 12.77
C LYS A 268 17.28 -5.30 13.51
N GLU A 269 15.96 -5.22 13.34
CA GLU A 269 15.05 -6.20 13.93
C GLU A 269 15.14 -7.56 13.23
N LEU A 270 15.28 -7.58 11.90
CA LEU A 270 15.45 -8.82 11.12
C LEU A 270 16.77 -9.56 11.43
N MET A 271 17.80 -8.87 11.95
CA MET A 271 19.01 -9.52 12.47
C MET A 271 18.71 -10.47 13.64
N LYS A 272 17.60 -10.24 14.36
CA LYS A 272 17.17 -11.07 15.50
C LYS A 272 16.26 -12.22 15.07
N ASN A 273 15.95 -12.35 13.78
CA ASN A 273 15.00 -13.31 13.26
C ASN A 273 15.43 -14.76 13.57
N ARG A 274 14.57 -15.50 14.30
CA ARG A 274 14.76 -16.92 14.65
C ARG A 274 13.76 -17.85 13.97
N ILE A 275 13.01 -17.39 12.96
CA ILE A 275 11.98 -18.21 12.31
C ILE A 275 12.64 -19.36 11.53
N GLU A 276 12.25 -20.59 11.79
CA GLU A 276 12.80 -21.79 11.12
C GLU A 276 11.74 -22.44 10.21
N HIS A 277 10.46 -22.25 10.52
CA HIS A 277 9.36 -22.84 9.75
C HIS A 277 8.23 -21.84 9.51
N ILE A 278 7.77 -21.77 8.27
CA ILE A 278 6.61 -20.97 7.88
C ILE A 278 5.61 -21.85 7.15
N SER A 279 4.41 -22.03 7.71
CA SER A 279 3.30 -22.70 7.02
C SER A 279 2.44 -21.66 6.30
N VAL A 280 2.43 -21.69 4.97
CA VAL A 280 1.51 -20.90 4.13
C VAL A 280 0.25 -21.71 3.91
N VAL A 281 -0.85 -21.29 4.55
CA VAL A 281 -2.07 -22.10 4.63
C VAL A 281 -3.19 -21.51 3.78
N ALA A 282 -3.75 -22.32 2.89
CA ALA A 282 -4.90 -21.99 2.06
C ALA A 282 -6.12 -22.84 2.41
N ARG A 283 -7.28 -22.19 2.53
CA ARG A 283 -8.58 -22.86 2.80
C ARG A 283 -9.13 -23.72 1.65
N ARG A 284 -8.56 -23.59 0.46
CA ARG A 284 -8.99 -24.26 -0.78
C ARG A 284 -7.79 -24.94 -1.42
N GLY A 285 -8.01 -25.73 -2.47
CA GLY A 285 -6.96 -26.39 -3.22
C GLY A 285 -6.08 -25.43 -4.02
N VAL A 286 -5.03 -25.99 -4.62
CA VAL A 286 -4.00 -25.26 -5.37
C VAL A 286 -4.57 -24.54 -6.60
N GLU A 287 -5.62 -25.08 -7.21
CA GLU A 287 -6.39 -24.52 -8.34
C GLU A 287 -7.07 -23.19 -8.02
N HIS A 288 -7.15 -22.85 -6.73
CA HIS A 288 -7.71 -21.61 -6.23
C HIS A 288 -6.65 -20.60 -5.73
N SER A 289 -5.36 -20.90 -5.91
CA SER A 289 -4.26 -20.03 -5.50
C SER A 289 -4.36 -18.65 -6.15
N ALA A 290 -4.06 -17.62 -5.35
CA ALA A 290 -4.15 -16.23 -5.78
C ALA A 290 -2.78 -15.62 -6.15
N PHE A 291 -1.67 -16.30 -5.84
CA PHE A 291 -0.35 -15.85 -6.23
C PHE A 291 -0.13 -16.00 -7.75
N ALA A 292 0.70 -15.13 -8.32
CA ALA A 292 1.14 -15.24 -9.71
C ALA A 292 2.27 -16.28 -9.85
N THR A 293 2.40 -16.90 -11.03
CA THR A 293 3.46 -17.89 -11.30
C THR A 293 4.87 -17.33 -11.11
N ALA A 294 5.07 -16.03 -11.37
CA ALA A 294 6.36 -15.38 -11.18
C ALA A 294 6.78 -15.38 -9.69
N GLU A 295 5.86 -15.06 -8.78
CA GLU A 295 6.11 -15.02 -7.33
C GLU A 295 6.53 -16.39 -6.79
N PHE A 296 5.83 -17.46 -7.19
CA PHE A 296 6.18 -18.81 -6.77
C PHE A 296 7.48 -19.30 -7.41
N ARG A 297 7.78 -18.91 -8.65
CA ARG A 297 9.07 -19.25 -9.27
C ARG A 297 10.24 -18.56 -8.58
N GLU A 298 10.02 -17.33 -8.14
CA GLU A 298 11.04 -16.57 -7.43
C GLU A 298 11.32 -17.19 -6.07
N ILE A 299 10.28 -17.52 -5.30
CA ILE A 299 10.47 -18.07 -3.95
C ILE A 299 11.21 -19.41 -3.94
N THR A 300 11.07 -20.21 -5.00
CA THR A 300 11.76 -21.52 -5.08
C THR A 300 13.25 -21.41 -5.41
N LYS A 301 13.71 -20.25 -5.88
CA LYS A 301 15.12 -19.92 -6.14
C LYS A 301 15.64 -18.86 -5.17
N TYR A 302 14.82 -18.47 -4.21
CA TYR A 302 15.10 -17.35 -3.34
C TYR A 302 16.11 -17.77 -2.28
N GLN A 303 17.32 -17.22 -2.34
CA GLN A 303 18.43 -17.56 -1.44
C GLN A 303 18.64 -19.07 -1.27
N GLU A 304 18.94 -19.76 -2.38
CA GLU A 304 19.22 -21.20 -2.40
C GLU A 304 20.24 -21.57 -1.30
N GLY A 305 19.87 -22.51 -0.43
CA GLY A 305 20.64 -22.90 0.76
C GLY A 305 20.12 -22.31 2.08
N HIS A 306 19.45 -21.16 2.04
CA HIS A 306 18.81 -20.54 3.22
C HIS A 306 17.30 -20.78 3.28
N VAL A 307 16.62 -20.86 2.13
CA VAL A 307 15.17 -21.08 2.09
C VAL A 307 14.87 -22.39 1.36
N LYS A 308 14.14 -23.29 2.03
CA LYS A 308 13.62 -24.53 1.47
C LYS A 308 12.13 -24.38 1.22
N VAL A 309 11.64 -24.77 0.04
CA VAL A 309 10.22 -24.75 -0.29
C VAL A 309 9.69 -26.17 -0.37
N GLU A 310 8.60 -26.44 0.35
CA GLU A 310 7.86 -27.70 0.34
C GLU A 310 6.39 -27.42 0.11
N VAL A 311 5.71 -28.37 -0.54
CA VAL A 311 4.27 -28.29 -0.80
C VAL A 311 3.64 -29.59 -0.32
N ASP A 312 2.54 -29.51 0.43
CA ASP A 312 1.76 -30.70 0.78
C ASP A 312 1.31 -31.44 -0.49
N HIS A 313 1.33 -32.77 -0.45
CA HIS A 313 0.93 -33.60 -1.59
C HIS A 313 -0.46 -33.23 -2.13
N PHE A 314 -0.59 -33.15 -3.46
CA PHE A 314 -1.86 -33.01 -4.16
C PHE A 314 -1.82 -33.72 -5.52
N ASP A 315 -2.99 -34.21 -5.96
CA ASP A 315 -3.16 -34.78 -7.28
C ASP A 315 -3.27 -33.67 -8.34
N LEU A 316 -2.23 -33.54 -9.18
CA LEU A 316 -2.18 -32.54 -10.24
C LEU A 316 -3.28 -32.75 -11.29
N GLY A 317 -3.63 -33.99 -11.62
CA GLY A 317 -4.68 -34.30 -12.60
C GLY A 317 -6.05 -33.86 -12.10
N ALA A 318 -6.37 -34.18 -10.85
CA ALA A 318 -7.61 -33.77 -10.20
C ALA A 318 -7.70 -32.23 -10.04
N ALA A 319 -6.61 -31.58 -9.63
CA ALA A 319 -6.56 -30.11 -9.49
C ALA A 319 -6.76 -29.40 -10.84
N VAL A 320 -6.18 -29.93 -11.93
CA VAL A 320 -6.39 -29.42 -13.29
C VAL A 320 -7.84 -29.61 -13.75
N ALA A 321 -8.46 -30.74 -13.42
CA ALA A 321 -9.85 -31.02 -13.76
C ALA A 321 -10.85 -30.14 -12.98
N ALA A 322 -10.53 -29.78 -11.74
CA ALA A 322 -11.37 -28.94 -10.87
C ALA A 322 -11.31 -27.43 -11.21
N MET A 323 -10.55 -27.02 -12.22
CA MET A 323 -10.39 -25.60 -12.55
C MET A 323 -11.70 -24.93 -13.02
N PRO A 324 -11.94 -23.66 -12.65
CA PRO A 324 -13.11 -22.92 -13.12
C PRO A 324 -13.05 -22.64 -14.63
N VAL A 325 -14.17 -22.89 -15.33
CA VAL A 325 -14.35 -22.54 -16.75
C VAL A 325 -14.18 -21.02 -16.93
N GLY A 326 -13.30 -20.59 -17.85
CA GLY A 326 -13.14 -19.18 -18.24
C GLY A 326 -11.92 -18.43 -17.66
N LYS A 327 -11.13 -19.02 -16.76
CA LYS A 327 -9.79 -18.48 -16.44
C LYS A 327 -8.80 -18.84 -17.54
N VAL A 328 -7.67 -18.11 -17.64
CA VAL A 328 -6.56 -18.41 -18.55
C VAL A 328 -5.96 -19.78 -18.20
N MET A 329 -6.60 -20.86 -18.67
CA MET A 329 -6.37 -22.25 -18.28
C MET A 329 -4.90 -22.64 -18.37
N ARG A 330 -4.22 -22.14 -19.40
CA ARG A 330 -2.81 -22.44 -19.65
C ARG A 330 -1.87 -21.85 -18.60
N ALA A 331 -2.12 -20.62 -18.14
CA ALA A 331 -1.26 -19.95 -17.16
C ALA A 331 -1.40 -20.60 -15.78
N HIS A 332 -2.63 -20.90 -15.36
CA HIS A 332 -2.91 -21.58 -14.10
C HIS A 332 -2.42 -23.03 -14.10
N LYS A 333 -2.59 -23.76 -15.21
CA LYS A 333 -2.03 -25.11 -15.36
C LYS A 333 -0.52 -25.12 -15.16
N ARG A 334 0.21 -24.23 -15.83
CA ARG A 334 1.68 -24.09 -15.69
C ARG A 334 2.11 -23.74 -14.27
N MET A 335 1.33 -22.92 -13.58
CA MET A 335 1.56 -22.62 -12.16
C MET A 335 1.45 -23.90 -11.31
N MET A 336 0.40 -24.70 -11.49
CA MET A 336 0.23 -25.95 -10.73
C MET A 336 1.30 -26.99 -11.07
N GLU A 337 1.70 -27.11 -12.34
CA GLU A 337 2.83 -27.95 -12.76
C GLU A 337 4.13 -27.54 -12.04
N LEU A 338 4.40 -26.24 -11.92
CA LEU A 338 5.56 -25.73 -11.17
C LEU A 338 5.45 -26.02 -9.67
N VAL A 339 4.28 -25.80 -9.06
CA VAL A 339 4.03 -26.07 -7.63
C VAL A 339 4.21 -27.56 -7.33
N HIS A 340 3.75 -28.44 -8.23
CA HIS A 340 3.85 -29.89 -8.06
C HIS A 340 5.30 -30.40 -8.03
N GLN A 341 6.26 -29.70 -8.63
CA GLN A 341 7.69 -30.06 -8.57
C GLN A 341 8.26 -30.00 -7.14
N TYR A 342 7.59 -29.29 -6.24
CA TYR A 342 7.97 -29.12 -4.83
C TYR A 342 7.04 -29.88 -3.89
N ALA A 343 6.13 -30.71 -4.44
CA ALA A 343 5.21 -31.52 -3.66
C ALA A 343 5.95 -32.66 -2.96
N LEU A 344 5.69 -32.80 -1.67
CA LEU A 344 6.10 -33.97 -0.89
C LEU A 344 5.34 -35.20 -1.38
N THR A 345 5.84 -36.37 -1.01
CA THR A 345 5.12 -37.62 -1.27
C THR A 345 3.81 -37.69 -0.46
N SER A 346 2.88 -38.50 -0.93
CA SER A 346 1.63 -38.76 -0.22
C SER A 346 1.88 -39.36 1.16
N GLU A 347 2.89 -40.22 1.29
CA GLU A 347 3.30 -40.88 2.54
C GLU A 347 3.86 -39.87 3.55
N GLU A 348 4.79 -39.00 3.14
CA GLU A 348 5.34 -37.95 4.02
C GLU A 348 4.25 -37.00 4.51
N THR A 349 3.35 -36.60 3.61
CA THR A 349 2.24 -35.70 3.94
C THR A 349 1.25 -36.38 4.90
N ALA A 350 0.95 -37.67 4.69
CA ALA A 350 0.05 -38.44 5.55
C ALA A 350 0.65 -38.71 6.93
N ALA A 351 1.94 -39.00 7.02
CA ALA A 351 2.64 -39.23 8.28
C ALA A 351 2.61 -37.98 9.18
N GLU A 352 2.93 -36.81 8.63
CA GLU A 352 2.84 -35.57 9.40
C GLU A 352 1.38 -35.20 9.71
N ALA A 353 0.45 -35.45 8.78
CA ALA A 353 -0.98 -35.22 9.01
C ALA A 353 -1.50 -36.03 10.21
N ALA A 354 -1.03 -37.27 10.39
CA ALA A 354 -1.38 -38.11 11.53
C ALA A 354 -0.79 -37.57 12.85
N GLN A 355 0.44 -37.03 12.82
CA GLN A 355 1.08 -36.42 14.00
C GLN A 355 0.40 -35.12 14.45
N LEU A 356 -0.19 -34.37 13.52
CA LEU A 356 -0.88 -33.11 13.82
C LEU A 356 -2.39 -33.31 14.07
N ALA A 357 -2.90 -34.54 14.00
CA ALA A 357 -4.32 -34.84 14.07
C ALA A 357 -4.91 -34.57 15.46
N THR A 358 -6.03 -33.88 15.49
CA THR A 358 -6.75 -33.52 16.72
C THR A 358 -8.25 -33.76 16.57
N ASP A 359 -8.97 -33.67 17.69
CA ASP A 359 -10.42 -33.45 17.67
C ASP A 359 -10.78 -32.01 17.30
N ALA A 360 -12.09 -31.69 17.30
CA ALA A 360 -12.63 -30.36 16.99
C ALA A 360 -12.30 -29.30 18.05
N GLN A 361 -11.76 -29.69 19.20
CA GLN A 361 -11.34 -28.82 20.30
C GLN A 361 -9.81 -28.59 20.30
N GLY A 362 -9.08 -29.27 19.41
CA GLY A 362 -7.62 -29.19 19.32
C GLY A 362 -6.89 -30.13 20.28
N VAL A 363 -7.57 -31.13 20.84
CA VAL A 363 -6.95 -32.19 21.65
C VAL A 363 -6.33 -33.24 20.72
N PRO A 364 -5.04 -33.59 20.87
CA PRO A 364 -4.40 -34.61 20.04
C PRO A 364 -5.12 -35.96 20.08
N LEU A 365 -5.31 -36.59 18.91
CA LEU A 365 -5.88 -37.93 18.82
C LEU A 365 -4.87 -39.00 19.31
N PRO A 366 -5.31 -40.18 19.75
CA PRO A 366 -4.40 -41.26 20.18
C PRO A 366 -3.36 -41.65 19.12
N SER A 367 -3.74 -41.59 17.83
CA SER A 367 -2.85 -41.80 16.68
C SER A 367 -1.70 -40.79 16.60
N ALA A 368 -1.88 -39.58 17.13
CA ALA A 368 -0.86 -38.53 17.20
C ALA A 368 0.07 -38.70 18.41
N ALA A 369 -0.36 -39.41 19.46
CA ALA A 369 0.39 -39.59 20.71
C ALA A 369 1.37 -40.78 20.72
N ALA A 370 1.31 -41.67 19.71
CA ALA A 370 2.00 -42.96 19.71
C ALA A 370 3.41 -43.00 19.05
N SER A 371 4.03 -41.86 18.74
CA SER A 371 5.39 -41.81 18.14
C SER A 371 6.40 -41.13 19.08
N PRO A 372 7.59 -41.71 19.33
CA PRO A 372 8.52 -41.19 20.33
C PRO A 372 9.40 -40.07 19.76
N ALA A 373 9.34 -38.89 20.38
CA ALA A 373 10.49 -38.11 20.85
C ALA A 373 10.01 -36.75 21.35
N GLU A 374 9.96 -36.57 22.67
CA GLU A 374 10.23 -35.26 23.23
C GLU A 374 11.64 -34.84 22.76
N PRO A 375 11.86 -33.61 22.27
CA PRO A 375 13.22 -33.13 22.11
C PRO A 375 13.87 -33.11 23.49
N SER A 376 14.91 -33.92 23.64
CA SER A 376 15.70 -34.08 24.85
C SER A 376 16.04 -32.73 25.46
N ALA A 377 15.57 -32.50 26.68
CA ALA A 377 16.05 -31.43 27.53
C ALA A 377 17.50 -31.73 27.96
N THR A 378 18.44 -31.53 27.04
CA THR A 378 19.86 -31.44 27.36
C THR A 378 20.37 -30.10 26.87
N THR A 379 19.91 -29.03 27.52
CA THR A 379 20.66 -27.79 27.55
C THR A 379 21.18 -27.65 28.97
N THR A 380 22.47 -27.91 29.11
CA THR A 380 23.26 -27.69 30.32
C THR A 380 22.93 -26.32 30.92
N ALA A 381 22.35 -26.36 32.12
CA ALA A 381 22.34 -25.23 33.01
C ALA A 381 23.78 -24.96 33.47
N SER A 382 24.48 -24.07 32.79
CA SER A 382 25.70 -23.41 33.28
C SER A 382 26.08 -22.31 32.30
N GLU A 383 25.75 -21.08 32.65
CA GLU A 383 26.60 -19.88 32.56
C GLU A 383 25.72 -18.62 32.61
N TYR A 384 25.32 -18.25 33.83
CA TYR A 384 25.17 -16.85 34.19
C TYR A 384 26.59 -16.24 34.27
N GLY A 385 27.24 -16.10 33.11
CA GLY A 385 28.41 -15.27 32.92
C GLY A 385 27.98 -14.06 32.09
N MET A 386 28.31 -12.85 32.52
CA MET A 386 28.18 -11.66 31.67
C MET A 386 29.11 -11.78 30.46
N GLY A 387 28.64 -12.47 29.41
CA GLY A 387 29.27 -12.60 28.10
C GLY A 387 28.38 -11.97 27.03
N ARG A 388 28.98 -11.25 26.07
CA ARG A 388 28.28 -10.65 24.93
C ARG A 388 27.46 -11.72 24.17
N PRO A 389 26.24 -11.40 23.68
CA PRO A 389 25.46 -12.33 22.88
C PRO A 389 26.26 -12.73 21.64
N GLN A 390 26.60 -14.02 21.52
CA GLN A 390 27.10 -14.57 20.28
C GLN A 390 25.95 -14.53 19.26
N HIS A 391 26.15 -13.87 18.12
CA HIS A 391 25.23 -13.90 16.97
C HIS A 391 25.20 -15.32 16.39
N GLY A 392 24.44 -16.23 17.03
CA GLY A 392 24.27 -17.59 16.53
C GLY A 392 23.56 -17.55 15.18
N ASN A 393 24.26 -18.00 14.13
CA ASN A 393 23.76 -18.01 12.76
C ASN A 393 22.45 -18.82 12.68
N ARG A 394 21.38 -18.21 12.16
CA ARG A 394 20.10 -18.89 11.94
C ARG A 394 20.31 -19.98 10.88
N GLY A 395 19.78 -21.17 11.11
CA GLY A 395 19.74 -22.25 10.11
C GLY A 395 18.84 -21.91 8.91
N SER A 396 18.66 -22.86 7.99
CA SER A 396 17.72 -22.66 6.88
C SER A 396 16.27 -22.56 7.38
N CYS A 397 15.46 -21.80 6.64
CA CYS A 397 14.02 -21.67 6.88
C CYS A 397 13.25 -22.56 5.90
N CYS A 398 12.34 -23.39 6.41
CA CYS A 398 11.42 -24.17 5.60
C CYS A 398 10.09 -23.41 5.40
N LEU A 399 9.71 -23.20 4.15
CA LEU A 399 8.42 -22.66 3.73
C LEU A 399 7.55 -23.81 3.22
N ARG A 400 6.48 -24.11 3.94
CA ARG A 400 5.58 -25.21 3.61
C ARG A 400 4.20 -24.71 3.19
N PHE A 401 3.81 -25.01 1.96
CA PHE A 401 2.49 -24.68 1.43
C PHE A 401 1.49 -25.78 1.77
N ARG A 402 0.44 -25.42 2.48
CA ARG A 402 -0.61 -26.33 2.93
C ARG A 402 -1.96 -25.90 2.36
N TYR A 403 -2.68 -26.83 1.76
CA TYR A 403 -3.96 -26.56 1.10
C TYR A 403 -5.11 -27.24 1.82
N ASN A 404 -6.34 -26.83 1.51
CA ASN A 404 -7.56 -27.44 2.04
C ASN A 404 -7.66 -27.39 3.58
N LEU A 405 -7.13 -26.34 4.20
CA LEU A 405 -7.17 -26.14 5.65
C LEU A 405 -7.93 -24.85 5.99
N THR A 406 -9.14 -25.01 6.52
CA THR A 406 -9.98 -23.89 6.96
C THR A 406 -9.70 -23.59 8.44
N PRO A 407 -9.24 -22.38 8.81
CA PRO A 407 -8.96 -22.05 10.20
C PRO A 407 -10.25 -21.98 11.02
N ILE A 408 -10.26 -22.63 12.18
CA ILE A 408 -11.43 -22.74 13.09
C ILE A 408 -11.21 -21.93 14.36
N ALA A 409 -10.01 -21.99 14.94
CA ALA A 409 -9.65 -21.23 16.14
C ALA A 409 -8.13 -21.01 16.20
N ILE A 410 -7.71 -19.91 16.83
CA ILE A 410 -6.33 -19.67 17.21
C ILE A 410 -6.18 -20.04 18.68
N LEU A 411 -5.28 -20.98 18.96
CA LEU A 411 -5.11 -21.57 20.27
C LEU A 411 -4.05 -20.81 21.08
N PRO A 412 -4.26 -20.60 22.39
CA PRO A 412 -3.29 -19.94 23.23
C PRO A 412 -2.04 -20.81 23.44
N SER A 413 -0.90 -20.16 23.64
CA SER A 413 0.38 -20.78 23.96
C SER A 413 0.37 -21.37 25.36
N ARG A 414 0.93 -22.57 25.49
CA ARG A 414 1.19 -23.22 26.77
C ARG A 414 2.33 -22.54 27.55
N HIS A 415 3.22 -21.84 26.85
CA HIS A 415 4.44 -21.27 27.43
C HIS A 415 4.38 -19.76 27.61
N ARG A 416 3.51 -19.07 26.85
CA ARG A 416 3.40 -17.61 26.88
C ARG A 416 1.94 -17.18 27.04
N LYS A 417 1.61 -16.68 28.23
CA LYS A 417 0.25 -16.21 28.56
C LYS A 417 -0.23 -15.16 27.56
N ASN A 418 -1.47 -15.31 27.09
CA ASN A 418 -2.14 -14.41 26.12
C ASN A 418 -1.47 -14.30 24.74
N TYR A 419 -0.65 -15.28 24.34
CA TYR A 419 -0.06 -15.36 23.00
C TYR A 419 -0.54 -16.59 22.24
N VAL A 420 -0.44 -16.58 20.93
CA VAL A 420 -0.71 -17.75 20.08
C VAL A 420 0.30 -18.88 20.35
N GLY A 421 -0.21 -20.12 20.35
CA GLY A 421 0.59 -21.36 20.37
C GLY A 421 0.32 -22.29 19.19
N GLY A 422 -0.74 -22.06 18.42
CA GLY A 422 -1.08 -22.85 17.24
C GLY A 422 -2.40 -22.41 16.62
N VAL A 423 -2.68 -22.91 15.42
CA VAL A 423 -3.96 -22.70 14.73
C VAL A 423 -4.63 -24.04 14.52
N LEU A 424 -5.88 -24.16 14.97
CA LEU A 424 -6.75 -25.27 14.70
C LEU A 424 -7.37 -25.11 13.32
N PHE A 425 -7.19 -26.12 12.47
CA PHE A 425 -7.74 -26.18 11.13
C PHE A 425 -8.69 -27.38 10.99
N LYS A 426 -9.73 -27.19 10.18
CA LYS A 426 -10.55 -28.26 9.62
C LYS A 426 -10.09 -28.57 8.19
N ARG A 427 -9.83 -29.84 7.90
CA ARG A 427 -9.53 -30.33 6.55
C ARG A 427 -10.79 -30.25 5.70
N THR A 428 -10.69 -29.54 4.60
CA THR A 428 -11.79 -29.33 3.66
C THR A 428 -11.55 -30.26 2.48
N ARG A 429 -12.10 -31.49 2.48
CA ARG A 429 -11.96 -32.36 1.29
C ARG A 429 -12.61 -31.67 0.09
N GLY A 430 -11.88 -31.56 -1.03
CA GLY A 430 -12.53 -31.47 -2.33
C GLY A 430 -13.34 -32.74 -2.53
N GLU A 431 -14.62 -32.62 -2.84
CA GLU A 431 -15.54 -33.74 -3.02
C GLU A 431 -14.96 -34.78 -4.00
N ALA A 432 -14.69 -35.99 -3.50
CA ALA A 432 -14.61 -37.20 -4.30
C ALA A 432 -15.60 -38.23 -3.70
N PRO A 433 -16.49 -38.84 -4.50
CA PRO A 433 -17.51 -39.75 -3.99
C PRO A 433 -16.89 -41.12 -3.70
N GLY A 434 -16.92 -41.54 -2.43
CA GLY A 434 -16.69 -42.93 -2.05
C GLY A 434 -15.75 -43.10 -0.85
N LYS A 435 -16.37 -43.45 0.30
CA LYS A 435 -15.80 -43.95 1.55
C LYS A 435 -14.89 -42.98 2.33
N ALA A 436 -15.51 -42.20 3.21
CA ALA A 436 -14.93 -41.82 4.49
C ALA A 436 -15.76 -42.51 5.58
N THR A 437 -15.15 -43.40 6.35
CA THR A 437 -15.62 -43.70 7.71
C THR A 437 -15.40 -42.44 8.56
N GLU A 438 -16.42 -42.07 9.31
CA GLU A 438 -16.54 -40.80 10.04
C GLU A 438 -15.52 -40.70 11.20
N ASP A 439 -15.07 -39.47 11.47
CA ASP A 439 -14.38 -38.96 12.67
C ASP A 439 -12.86 -39.08 12.92
N GLU A 440 -12.05 -39.80 12.15
CA GLU A 440 -10.58 -39.75 12.34
C GLU A 440 -9.89 -38.74 11.39
N GLY A 441 -9.22 -37.71 11.95
CA GLY A 441 -8.28 -36.83 11.24
C GLY A 441 -8.87 -35.64 10.47
N GLU A 442 -10.14 -35.27 10.72
CA GLU A 442 -10.76 -34.08 10.08
C GLU A 442 -10.13 -32.77 10.56
N TYR A 443 -9.60 -32.72 11.78
CA TYR A 443 -8.96 -31.54 12.36
C TYR A 443 -7.47 -31.74 12.58
N CYS A 444 -6.74 -30.64 12.51
CA CYS A 444 -5.33 -30.62 12.87
C CYS A 444 -4.94 -29.28 13.50
N VAL A 445 -3.99 -29.32 14.43
CA VAL A 445 -3.37 -28.11 14.96
C VAL A 445 -2.00 -27.95 14.33
N VAL A 446 -1.75 -26.79 13.71
CA VAL A 446 -0.40 -26.40 13.27
C VAL A 446 0.22 -25.51 14.36
N PRO A 447 1.25 -25.98 15.09
CA PRO A 447 1.88 -25.19 16.14
C PRO A 447 2.61 -23.97 15.58
N CYS A 448 2.46 -22.81 16.22
CA CYS A 448 3.10 -21.57 15.80
C CYS A 448 3.21 -20.55 16.92
N ASP A 449 4.18 -19.65 16.80
CA ASP A 449 4.42 -18.53 17.70
C ASP A 449 3.94 -17.19 17.10
N LEU A 450 3.66 -17.19 15.79
CA LEU A 450 3.15 -16.07 15.00
C LEU A 450 2.07 -16.56 14.04
N VAL A 451 0.94 -15.83 13.98
CA VAL A 451 -0.07 -15.98 12.93
C VAL A 451 -0.15 -14.67 12.16
N MET A 452 -0.05 -14.76 10.84
CA MET A 452 -0.12 -13.60 9.96
C MET A 452 -1.26 -13.78 8.95
N THR A 453 -2.29 -12.94 9.06
CA THR A 453 -3.46 -13.03 8.17
C THR A 453 -3.20 -12.25 6.88
N SER A 454 -3.17 -12.95 5.74
CA SER A 454 -3.02 -12.43 4.38
C SER A 454 -4.27 -12.76 3.54
N ILE A 455 -5.44 -12.41 4.07
CA ILE A 455 -6.76 -12.77 3.52
C ILE A 455 -7.44 -11.63 2.74
N GLY A 456 -6.68 -10.58 2.44
CA GLY A 456 -7.10 -9.44 1.63
C GLY A 456 -7.51 -8.21 2.44
N TYR A 457 -7.67 -7.11 1.70
CA TYR A 457 -7.98 -5.78 2.24
C TYR A 457 -9.44 -5.41 1.99
N ARG A 458 -9.89 -4.36 2.67
CA ARG A 458 -11.18 -3.69 2.44
C ARG A 458 -10.97 -2.18 2.47
N SER A 459 -11.73 -1.45 1.67
CA SER A 459 -11.73 0.00 1.73
C SER A 459 -12.41 0.51 2.99
N ASP A 460 -12.08 1.75 3.35
CA ASP A 460 -12.76 2.45 4.44
C ASP A 460 -13.92 3.27 3.87
N SER A 461 -15.00 3.32 4.63
CA SER A 461 -16.16 4.15 4.30
C SER A 461 -15.81 5.63 4.45
N ILE A 462 -16.25 6.45 3.51
CA ILE A 462 -16.11 7.91 3.56
C ILE A 462 -17.45 8.50 3.99
N ALA A 463 -17.43 9.42 4.95
CA ALA A 463 -18.65 10.04 5.47
C ALA A 463 -19.48 10.68 4.33
N GLY A 464 -20.75 10.29 4.22
CA GLY A 464 -21.67 10.77 3.19
C GLY A 464 -21.54 10.09 1.82
N VAL A 465 -20.70 9.05 1.68
CA VAL A 465 -20.53 8.29 0.43
C VAL A 465 -21.10 6.88 0.61
N PRO A 466 -22.00 6.40 -0.28
CA PRO A 466 -22.52 5.04 -0.26
C PRO A 466 -21.42 3.97 -0.29
N PHE A 467 -21.55 2.95 0.56
CA PHE A 467 -20.54 1.93 0.76
C PHE A 467 -21.17 0.54 0.89
N ASP A 468 -20.64 -0.44 0.15
CA ASP A 468 -21.01 -1.85 0.31
C ASP A 468 -20.05 -2.48 1.33
N ASP A 469 -20.51 -2.65 2.57
CA ASP A 469 -19.73 -3.25 3.66
C ASP A 469 -19.33 -4.71 3.40
N ARG A 470 -20.13 -5.45 2.64
CA ARG A 470 -19.87 -6.86 2.33
C ARG A 470 -18.76 -6.99 1.32
N ALA A 471 -18.80 -6.20 0.25
CA ALA A 471 -17.75 -6.16 -0.76
C ALA A 471 -16.50 -5.39 -0.28
N GLY A 472 -16.70 -4.42 0.63
CA GLY A 472 -15.67 -3.52 1.13
C GLY A 472 -15.24 -2.49 0.10
N VAL A 473 -16.19 -1.93 -0.65
CA VAL A 473 -15.98 -0.97 -1.76
C VAL A 473 -17.03 0.13 -1.73
N ILE A 474 -16.74 1.25 -2.39
CA ILE A 474 -17.72 2.32 -2.65
C ILE A 474 -18.79 1.79 -3.60
N ASP A 475 -20.06 1.98 -3.27
CA ASP A 475 -21.16 1.48 -4.11
C ASP A 475 -21.27 2.33 -5.40
N ASN A 476 -21.00 1.70 -6.54
CA ASN A 476 -20.77 2.40 -7.80
C ASN A 476 -21.23 1.60 -9.02
N GLU A 477 -21.37 2.30 -10.15
CA GLU A 477 -21.56 1.73 -11.48
C GLU A 477 -20.54 2.34 -12.45
N LYS A 478 -19.62 1.50 -12.97
CA LYS A 478 -18.50 1.93 -13.86
C LYS A 478 -17.69 3.09 -13.27
N GLY A 479 -17.58 3.15 -11.95
CA GLY A 479 -16.87 4.20 -11.23
C GLY A 479 -17.71 5.43 -10.88
N ARG A 480 -18.97 5.56 -11.33
CA ARG A 480 -19.88 6.61 -10.82
C ARG A 480 -20.51 6.14 -9.51
N VAL A 481 -20.42 6.95 -8.45
CA VAL A 481 -21.01 6.60 -7.15
C VAL A 481 -22.54 6.66 -7.25
N LYS A 482 -23.22 5.61 -6.78
CA LYS A 482 -24.68 5.53 -6.88
C LYS A 482 -25.36 6.65 -6.10
N GLY A 483 -26.34 7.30 -6.72
CA GLY A 483 -27.10 8.40 -6.09
C GLY A 483 -26.30 9.69 -5.85
N MET A 484 -25.04 9.78 -6.31
CA MET A 484 -24.20 10.96 -6.12
C MET A 484 -23.67 11.47 -7.47
N PRO A 485 -24.35 12.44 -8.13
CA PRO A 485 -23.82 13.05 -9.34
C PRO A 485 -22.48 13.73 -9.05
N ARG A 486 -21.58 13.76 -10.04
CA ARG A 486 -20.24 14.37 -9.96
C ARG A 486 -19.26 13.68 -8.99
N VAL A 487 -19.64 12.56 -8.38
CA VAL A 487 -18.78 11.78 -7.49
C VAL A 487 -18.45 10.43 -8.13
N TYR A 488 -17.16 10.11 -8.16
CA TYR A 488 -16.62 8.91 -8.79
C TYR A 488 -15.66 8.18 -7.86
N CYS A 489 -15.32 6.95 -8.21
CA CYS A 489 -14.30 6.16 -7.52
C CYS A 489 -13.47 5.32 -8.50
N ALA A 490 -12.23 5.01 -8.12
CA ALA A 490 -11.31 4.21 -8.93
C ALA A 490 -10.41 3.32 -8.05
N GLY A 491 -9.82 2.31 -8.67
CA GLY A 491 -8.91 1.35 -8.07
C GLY A 491 -9.59 0.42 -7.08
N TRP A 492 -8.90 0.11 -5.99
CA TRP A 492 -9.42 -0.80 -4.97
C TRP A 492 -10.63 -0.24 -4.22
N ALA A 493 -10.78 1.08 -4.13
CA ALA A 493 -12.00 1.71 -3.62
C ALA A 493 -13.24 1.39 -4.46
N LYS A 494 -13.06 1.09 -5.75
CA LYS A 494 -14.12 0.75 -6.71
C LYS A 494 -14.36 -0.76 -6.82
N ASN A 495 -13.29 -1.55 -6.96
CA ASN A 495 -13.37 -2.99 -7.33
C ASN A 495 -12.95 -3.96 -6.21
N GLY A 496 -12.50 -3.42 -5.07
CA GLY A 496 -11.90 -4.19 -3.99
C GLY A 496 -10.43 -4.51 -4.25
N ALA A 497 -9.75 -4.96 -3.20
CA ALA A 497 -8.31 -5.18 -3.20
C ALA A 497 -7.89 -6.47 -3.92
N LYS A 498 -8.00 -6.45 -5.25
CA LYS A 498 -7.60 -7.54 -6.15
C LYS A 498 -6.83 -6.96 -7.33
N GLY A 499 -5.88 -7.75 -7.83
CA GLY A 499 -5.11 -7.43 -9.03
C GLY A 499 -3.82 -6.65 -8.77
N ILE A 500 -2.92 -6.72 -9.76
CA ILE A 500 -1.66 -5.98 -9.82
C ILE A 500 -1.87 -4.57 -10.39
N ILE A 501 -0.85 -3.70 -10.31
CA ILE A 501 -0.86 -2.29 -10.80
C ILE A 501 -1.45 -2.16 -12.22
N LEU A 502 -1.19 -3.11 -13.12
CA LEU A 502 -1.73 -3.10 -14.48
C LEU A 502 -3.26 -3.07 -14.53
N HIS A 503 -3.96 -3.71 -13.59
CA HIS A 503 -5.42 -3.67 -13.53
C HIS A 503 -5.92 -2.27 -13.15
N SER A 504 -5.17 -1.55 -12.30
CA SER A 504 -5.49 -0.17 -11.93
C SER A 504 -5.40 0.79 -13.12
N VAL A 505 -4.57 0.49 -14.13
CA VAL A 505 -4.51 1.29 -15.38
C VAL A 505 -5.81 1.18 -16.16
N VAL A 506 -6.27 -0.05 -16.41
CA VAL A 506 -7.50 -0.34 -17.18
C VAL A 506 -8.71 0.23 -16.46
N ASP A 507 -8.79 0.04 -15.14
CA ASP A 507 -9.87 0.56 -14.31
C ASP A 507 -9.90 2.10 -14.27
N ALA A 508 -8.74 2.74 -14.16
CA ALA A 508 -8.63 4.19 -14.21
C ALA A 508 -9.08 4.76 -15.56
N GLN A 509 -8.78 4.05 -16.66
CA GLN A 509 -9.24 4.42 -18.00
C GLN A 509 -10.77 4.37 -18.11
N GLU A 510 -11.42 3.34 -17.56
CA GLU A 510 -12.89 3.24 -17.55
C GLU A 510 -13.53 4.37 -16.74
N THR A 511 -12.99 4.65 -15.56
CA THR A 511 -13.49 5.73 -14.70
C THR A 511 -13.32 7.10 -15.38
N ALA A 512 -12.15 7.36 -15.98
CA ALA A 512 -11.91 8.59 -16.73
C ALA A 512 -12.84 8.72 -17.95
N ALA A 513 -13.13 7.64 -18.66
CA ALA A 513 -14.08 7.65 -19.77
C ALA A 513 -15.50 8.00 -19.30
N THR A 514 -15.93 7.48 -18.14
CA THR A 514 -17.22 7.80 -17.54
C THR A 514 -17.31 9.29 -17.16
N ILE A 515 -16.25 9.85 -16.58
CA ILE A 515 -16.18 11.28 -16.24
C ILE A 515 -16.29 12.14 -17.50
N LEU A 516 -15.55 11.80 -18.57
CA LEU A 516 -15.58 12.57 -19.82
C LEU A 516 -16.95 12.51 -20.49
N ALA A 517 -17.61 11.34 -20.49
CA ALA A 517 -18.98 11.20 -20.99
C ALA A 517 -19.98 12.06 -20.19
N ASP A 518 -19.82 12.15 -18.86
CA ASP A 518 -20.65 13.00 -18.01
C ASP A 518 -20.41 14.49 -18.22
N MET A 519 -19.20 14.88 -18.61
CA MET A 519 -18.91 16.25 -19.04
C MET A 519 -19.61 16.57 -20.36
N GLU A 520 -19.56 15.66 -21.34
CA GLU A 520 -20.24 15.83 -22.64
C GLU A 520 -21.77 15.88 -22.48
N ALA A 521 -22.31 15.11 -21.54
CA ALA A 521 -23.74 15.09 -21.22
C ALA A 521 -24.21 16.26 -20.34
N GLY A 522 -23.31 17.15 -19.90
CA GLY A 522 -23.64 18.31 -19.04
C GLY A 522 -23.97 17.95 -17.58
N VAL A 523 -23.67 16.72 -17.13
CA VAL A 523 -23.84 16.29 -15.73
C VAL A 523 -22.79 16.96 -14.83
N ILE A 524 -21.58 17.16 -15.36
CA ILE A 524 -20.50 17.89 -14.69
C ILE A 524 -20.55 19.36 -15.14
N PRO A 525 -20.65 20.33 -14.21
CA PRO A 525 -20.64 21.75 -14.57
C PRO A 525 -19.29 22.13 -15.22
N THR A 526 -19.33 22.54 -16.49
CA THR A 526 -18.15 22.99 -17.24
C THR A 526 -17.99 24.51 -17.23
N GLU A 527 -19.06 25.25 -16.91
CA GLU A 527 -19.03 26.70 -16.71
C GLU A 527 -19.05 27.07 -15.21
N PRO A 528 -18.42 28.21 -14.80
CA PRO A 528 -18.55 28.70 -13.44
C PRO A 528 -20.02 29.06 -13.17
N THR A 529 -20.65 28.34 -12.25
CA THR A 529 -22.00 28.65 -11.80
C THR A 529 -21.97 30.01 -11.11
N ALA A 530 -22.52 31.05 -11.73
CA ALA A 530 -22.97 32.22 -10.97
C ALA A 530 -24.01 31.70 -9.97
N GLN A 531 -23.84 32.00 -8.69
CA GLN A 531 -24.83 31.61 -7.70
C GLN A 531 -26.20 32.18 -8.10
N PRO A 532 -27.32 31.46 -7.87
CA PRO A 532 -28.63 32.09 -7.94
C PRO A 532 -28.63 33.19 -6.88
N GLU A 533 -28.80 34.44 -7.30
CA GLU A 533 -29.12 35.51 -6.35
C GLU A 533 -30.34 35.05 -5.55
N GLU A 534 -30.19 34.99 -4.23
CA GLU A 534 -31.33 34.79 -3.33
C GLU A 534 -32.33 35.89 -3.64
N ALA A 535 -33.47 35.51 -4.21
CA ALA A 535 -34.57 36.42 -4.43
C ALA A 535 -35.03 36.95 -3.07
N GLU A 536 -34.71 38.22 -2.78
CA GLU A 536 -35.33 38.99 -1.70
C GLU A 536 -36.84 39.08 -1.98
N GLY A 537 -37.58 38.10 -1.48
CA GLY A 537 -39.02 38.09 -1.43
C GLY A 537 -39.52 38.82 -0.18
N THR A 538 -39.93 40.07 -0.37
CA THR A 538 -40.74 40.82 0.59
C THR A 538 -42.12 40.16 0.75
N ALA A 539 -42.52 39.84 2.00
CA ALA A 539 -43.88 40.09 2.55
C ALA A 539 -44.10 39.45 3.95
N ALA A 540 -44.10 40.33 4.94
CA ALA A 540 -44.95 40.41 6.13
C ALA A 540 -45.86 39.25 6.61
N ALA A 541 -45.69 38.96 7.90
CA ALA A 541 -46.70 38.83 8.97
C ALA A 541 -47.72 37.67 8.95
N VAL A 542 -47.51 36.72 9.88
CA VAL A 542 -48.58 36.16 10.74
C VAL A 542 -48.03 36.01 12.17
N ARG A 543 -48.69 36.66 13.14
CA ARG A 543 -48.54 36.44 14.58
C ARG A 543 -49.48 35.32 15.05
N SER A 544 -48.99 34.41 15.89
CA SER A 544 -49.69 33.79 17.05
C SER A 544 -48.72 32.80 17.73
N SER A 545 -48.16 33.13 18.89
CA SER A 545 -48.61 32.79 20.26
C SER A 545 -48.50 31.30 20.67
N SER A 546 -47.52 30.96 21.52
CA SER A 546 -47.70 30.47 22.91
C SER A 546 -46.46 29.72 23.45
N ALA A 547 -46.33 29.73 24.79
CA ALA A 547 -45.22 29.37 25.70
C ALA A 547 -44.78 27.87 25.67
N SER A 548 -43.70 27.38 26.31
CA SER A 548 -43.05 27.75 27.59
C SER A 548 -41.61 27.22 27.75
N ALA A 549 -40.92 27.80 28.76
CA ALA A 549 -39.58 27.56 29.36
C ALA A 549 -39.24 26.09 29.71
N ALA A 550 -38.01 25.66 30.02
CA ALA A 550 -36.98 26.22 30.92
C ALA A 550 -35.57 25.60 30.63
N GLU A 551 -34.50 26.39 30.59
CA GLU A 551 -33.47 26.65 31.64
C GLU A 551 -32.22 25.75 31.58
N ALA A 552 -31.07 26.37 31.30
CA ALA A 552 -29.79 26.06 31.94
C ALA A 552 -28.86 27.29 31.85
N GLU A 553 -28.34 27.68 33.00
CA GLU A 553 -27.62 28.92 33.31
C GLU A 553 -26.22 29.07 32.68
N SER A 554 -25.84 30.34 32.62
CA SER A 554 -24.61 30.98 32.17
C SER A 554 -23.42 30.88 33.12
N VAL A 555 -22.19 30.93 32.58
CA VAL A 555 -21.02 31.55 33.25
C VAL A 555 -20.27 32.43 32.25
N GLU A 556 -19.99 33.66 32.69
CA GLU A 556 -19.44 34.82 31.99
C GLU A 556 -17.98 34.68 31.54
N VAL A 557 -17.62 35.34 30.43
CA VAL A 557 -16.25 35.79 30.17
C VAL A 557 -16.26 37.28 29.89
N LEU A 558 -15.45 37.98 30.68
CA LEU A 558 -15.30 39.43 30.82
C LEU A 558 -15.06 40.18 29.51
N SER A 559 -15.87 41.21 29.30
CA SER A 559 -15.68 42.31 28.36
C SER A 559 -14.63 43.31 28.85
N PHE A 560 -13.74 43.74 27.96
CA PHE A 560 -12.98 44.98 28.11
C PHE A 560 -13.34 45.90 26.93
N GLU A 561 -14.04 47.00 27.22
CA GLU A 561 -14.30 48.09 26.27
C GLU A 561 -13.40 49.30 26.59
N SER A 562 -12.88 49.91 25.52
CA SER A 562 -12.52 51.32 25.37
C SER A 562 -11.80 51.40 24.01
N GLY A 563 -12.32 51.99 22.93
CA GLY A 563 -13.04 53.26 22.84
C GLY A 563 -12.18 54.22 22.03
N ASN A 564 -12.35 54.27 20.70
CA ASN A 564 -12.33 55.54 19.95
C ASN A 564 -12.83 55.35 18.52
N SER A 565 -13.88 56.09 18.19
CA SER A 565 -14.57 56.14 16.91
C SER A 565 -14.00 57.21 15.99
N THR A 566 -13.79 56.88 14.72
CA THR A 566 -13.90 57.82 13.60
C THR A 566 -14.50 57.10 12.38
N PRO A 567 -15.40 57.75 11.61
CA PRO A 567 -16.27 57.06 10.67
C PRO A 567 -15.60 56.87 9.31
N HIS A 568 -15.28 55.64 8.93
CA HIS A 568 -14.90 55.32 7.55
C HIS A 568 -16.03 54.60 6.83
N ARG A 569 -16.74 55.39 6.02
CA ARG A 569 -17.25 55.10 4.67
C ARG A 569 -17.53 53.61 4.41
N GLN A 570 -18.80 53.25 4.36
CA GLN A 570 -19.28 52.02 3.72
C GLN A 570 -18.63 51.91 2.33
N ALA A 571 -17.66 51.02 2.21
CA ALA A 571 -17.14 50.61 0.93
C ALA A 571 -18.21 49.73 0.29
N ALA A 572 -18.68 50.17 -0.87
CA ALA A 572 -19.51 49.41 -1.79
C ALA A 572 -18.95 47.99 -1.99
N GLY A 573 -19.86 47.03 -2.14
CA GLY A 573 -19.60 45.59 -2.17
C GLY A 573 -18.29 45.20 -2.86
N ALA A 574 -17.35 44.69 -2.08
CA ALA A 574 -16.24 43.94 -2.61
C ALA A 574 -16.84 42.71 -3.29
N ALA A 575 -16.73 42.63 -4.62
CA ALA A 575 -17.01 41.41 -5.35
C ALA A 575 -16.16 40.29 -4.71
N THR A 576 -16.79 39.42 -3.92
CA THR A 576 -16.16 38.22 -3.38
C THR A 576 -15.71 37.40 -4.57
N THR A 577 -14.42 37.45 -4.88
CA THR A 577 -13.83 36.62 -5.92
C THR A 577 -13.98 35.18 -5.44
N THR A 578 -14.99 34.47 -5.96
CA THR A 578 -15.19 33.07 -5.62
C THR A 578 -13.94 32.30 -6.01
N MET A 579 -13.26 31.74 -5.01
CA MET A 579 -12.09 30.89 -5.22
C MET A 579 -12.54 29.46 -5.57
N TYR A 580 -11.82 28.82 -6.49
CA TYR A 580 -12.16 27.48 -6.99
C TYR A 580 -10.97 26.54 -6.93
N GLY A 581 -11.25 25.24 -7.09
CA GLY A 581 -10.28 24.19 -6.87
C GLY A 581 -9.66 24.31 -5.48
N LYS A 582 -8.35 24.07 -5.38
CA LYS A 582 -7.64 24.08 -4.10
C LYS A 582 -7.66 25.44 -3.39
N TYR A 583 -7.81 26.54 -4.13
CA TYR A 583 -7.87 27.88 -3.53
C TYR A 583 -9.18 28.14 -2.78
N GLY A 584 -10.26 27.46 -3.17
CA GLY A 584 -11.51 27.47 -2.41
C GLY A 584 -11.39 26.77 -1.05
N LEU A 585 -10.36 25.94 -0.85
CA LEU A 585 -10.12 25.20 0.38
C LEU A 585 -9.15 25.91 1.35
N VAL A 586 -8.69 27.13 1.03
CA VAL A 586 -7.71 27.84 1.86
C VAL A 586 -8.20 28.06 3.29
N ASP A 587 -9.48 28.39 3.47
CA ASP A 587 -10.07 28.58 4.79
C ASP A 587 -10.03 27.31 5.63
N TYR A 588 -10.17 26.13 5.01
CA TYR A 588 -9.99 24.85 5.69
C TYR A 588 -8.54 24.65 6.09
N PHE A 589 -7.57 24.95 5.22
CA PHE A 589 -6.16 24.84 5.55
C PHE A 589 -5.78 25.72 6.75
N VAL A 590 -6.28 26.95 6.80
CA VAL A 590 -6.02 27.90 7.90
C VAL A 590 -6.75 27.46 9.17
N THR A 591 -8.07 27.27 9.11
CA THR A 591 -8.92 27.01 10.27
C THR A 591 -8.59 25.67 10.94
N LYS A 592 -8.31 24.63 10.13
CA LYS A 592 -7.92 23.31 10.62
C LYS A 592 -6.42 23.18 10.87
N LYS A 593 -5.64 24.24 10.65
CA LYS A 593 -4.17 24.27 10.80
C LYS A 593 -3.47 23.14 10.03
N LEU A 594 -3.96 22.86 8.83
CA LEU A 594 -3.36 21.84 7.96
C LEU A 594 -2.04 22.37 7.43
N GLN A 595 -1.10 21.46 7.18
CA GLN A 595 0.21 21.79 6.61
C GLN A 595 0.37 21.06 5.27
N PRO A 596 -0.25 21.57 4.18
CA PRO A 596 -0.17 20.92 2.89
C PRO A 596 1.27 20.84 2.38
N VAL A 597 1.62 19.71 1.77
CA VAL A 597 2.93 19.50 1.14
C VAL A 597 2.80 19.71 -0.36
N SER A 598 3.59 20.64 -0.89
CA SER A 598 3.68 20.89 -2.33
C SER A 598 4.71 19.97 -3.00
N ILE A 599 4.70 19.93 -4.34
CA ILE A 599 5.71 19.18 -5.12
C ILE A 599 7.15 19.56 -4.76
N ALA A 600 7.41 20.84 -4.45
CA ALA A 600 8.73 21.29 -4.01
C ALA A 600 9.10 20.76 -2.62
N GLY A 601 8.12 20.68 -1.70
CA GLY A 601 8.30 20.05 -0.39
C GLY A 601 8.58 18.55 -0.52
N LEU A 602 7.84 17.86 -1.38
CA LEU A 602 8.07 16.45 -1.71
C LEU A 602 9.47 16.21 -2.27
N GLN A 603 9.93 17.03 -3.22
CA GLN A 603 11.27 16.91 -3.78
C GLN A 603 12.37 17.05 -2.70
N ARG A 604 12.18 17.92 -1.71
CA ARG A 604 13.09 18.02 -0.55
C ARG A 604 13.09 16.75 0.28
N ILE A 605 11.92 16.18 0.59
CA ILE A 605 11.81 14.92 1.31
C ILE A 605 12.57 13.81 0.56
N LEU A 606 12.27 13.62 -0.73
CA LEU A 606 12.90 12.58 -1.54
C LEU A 606 14.42 12.78 -1.68
N HIS A 607 14.88 14.03 -1.72
CA HIS A 607 16.30 14.35 -1.74
C HIS A 607 17.00 13.91 -0.45
N VAL A 608 16.42 14.22 0.72
CA VAL A 608 16.96 13.78 2.02
C VAL A 608 16.96 12.25 2.12
N GLU A 609 15.89 11.58 1.70
CA GLU A 609 15.82 10.12 1.67
C GLU A 609 16.91 9.49 0.78
N HIS A 610 17.15 10.09 -0.38
CA HIS A 610 18.20 9.64 -1.29
C HIS A 610 19.60 9.86 -0.69
N GLN A 611 19.89 11.04 -0.14
CA GLN A 611 21.18 11.33 0.51
C GLN A 611 21.45 10.38 1.69
N ARG A 612 20.43 10.09 2.51
CA ARG A 612 20.54 9.07 3.56
C ARG A 612 20.77 7.67 3.00
N GLY A 613 20.15 7.34 1.87
CA GLY A 613 20.42 6.10 1.15
C GLY A 613 21.88 5.99 0.73
N VAL A 614 22.41 7.02 0.07
CA VAL A 614 23.82 7.10 -0.36
C VAL A 614 24.77 6.93 0.83
N ASP A 615 24.48 7.62 1.94
CA ASP A 615 25.23 7.53 3.20
C ASP A 615 25.29 6.08 3.76
N LEU A 616 24.30 5.23 3.43
CA LEU A 616 24.16 3.85 3.91
C LEU A 616 24.45 2.79 2.83
N GLY A 617 24.84 3.19 1.62
CA GLY A 617 25.04 2.26 0.49
C GLY A 617 23.74 1.70 -0.10
N LYS A 618 22.62 2.40 0.04
CA LYS A 618 21.29 2.03 -0.46
C LYS A 618 20.77 3.01 -1.51
N LYS A 619 19.72 2.61 -2.25
CA LYS A 619 19.02 3.52 -3.19
C LYS A 619 18.37 4.72 -2.48
N ALA A 620 17.74 4.46 -1.33
CA ALA A 620 17.08 5.46 -0.49
C ALA A 620 16.90 4.91 0.94
N GLU A 621 16.85 5.79 1.92
CA GLU A 621 16.46 5.47 3.30
C GLU A 621 15.30 6.38 3.71
N LYS A 622 14.10 5.80 3.77
CA LYS A 622 12.84 6.54 3.97
C LYS A 622 12.83 7.26 5.31
N ILE A 623 12.28 8.47 5.34
CA ILE A 623 11.95 9.16 6.60
C ILE A 623 10.75 8.43 7.19
N SER A 624 10.77 8.16 8.50
CA SER A 624 9.79 7.27 9.14
C SER A 624 8.69 7.98 9.91
N THR A 625 8.78 9.31 10.07
CA THR A 625 7.77 10.11 10.79
C THR A 625 7.21 11.22 9.92
N VAL A 626 5.91 11.47 10.05
CA VAL A 626 5.24 12.60 9.37
C VAL A 626 5.87 13.93 9.78
N ARG A 627 6.21 14.09 11.06
CA ARG A 627 6.83 15.32 11.58
C ARG A 627 8.16 15.65 10.89
N ASP A 628 9.05 14.66 10.77
CA ASP A 628 10.33 14.85 10.09
C ASP A 628 10.15 15.18 8.61
N MET A 629 9.19 14.52 7.95
CA MET A 629 8.84 14.84 6.56
C MET A 629 8.37 16.29 6.42
N LEU A 630 7.52 16.77 7.32
CA LEU A 630 7.02 18.14 7.31
C LEU A 630 8.13 19.17 7.59
N ASP A 631 8.98 18.92 8.57
CA ASP A 631 10.13 19.80 8.87
C ASP A 631 11.05 19.93 7.63
N VAL A 632 11.35 18.83 6.94
CA VAL A 632 12.12 18.83 5.67
C VAL A 632 11.35 19.52 4.55
N ALA A 633 10.05 19.26 4.43
CA ALA A 633 9.19 19.86 3.42
C ALA A 633 9.10 21.38 3.54
N LEU A 634 9.28 21.99 4.72
CA LEU A 634 9.28 23.45 4.87
C LEU A 634 10.48 24.13 4.20
N GLY A 635 11.62 23.44 4.07
CA GLY A 635 12.84 24.00 3.49
C GLY A 635 13.49 25.10 4.33
N GLY A 636 14.40 25.88 3.73
CA GLY A 636 15.13 26.94 4.42
C GLY A 636 15.94 26.45 5.62
N GLY A 637 16.08 27.28 6.65
CA GLY A 637 16.82 26.91 7.87
C GLY A 637 16.16 25.79 8.69
N VAL A 638 14.83 25.67 8.65
CA VAL A 638 14.10 24.60 9.34
C VAL A 638 14.38 23.26 8.67
N GLY A 639 14.23 23.19 7.35
CA GLY A 639 14.50 21.99 6.58
C GLY A 639 15.97 21.57 6.66
N LYS A 640 16.91 22.52 6.66
CA LYS A 640 18.34 22.23 6.85
C LYS A 640 18.63 21.61 8.22
N LYS A 641 18.11 22.20 9.30
CA LYS A 641 18.25 21.64 10.66
C LYS A 641 17.60 20.25 10.78
N ALA A 642 16.47 20.04 10.11
CA ALA A 642 15.80 18.76 10.08
C ALA A 642 16.64 17.71 9.35
N ASP A 643 17.18 18.04 8.17
CA ASP A 643 18.10 17.18 7.42
C ASP A 643 19.32 16.81 8.27
N GLU A 644 19.99 17.79 8.88
CA GLU A 644 21.14 17.56 9.78
C GLU A 644 20.79 16.64 10.97
N ARG A 645 19.62 16.86 11.59
CA ARG A 645 19.10 16.01 12.68
C ARG A 645 18.83 14.59 12.22
N ILE A 646 18.14 14.41 11.09
CA ILE A 646 17.73 13.10 10.57
C ILE A 646 18.95 12.31 10.07
N ARG A 647 19.91 12.98 9.44
CA ARG A 647 21.18 12.38 8.99
C ARG A 647 22.14 12.08 10.15
N GLY A 648 21.86 12.61 11.34
CA GLY A 648 22.59 12.33 12.57
C GLY A 648 24.10 12.54 12.43
N MET A 649 24.53 13.75 12.06
CA MET A 649 25.96 14.10 12.01
C MET A 649 26.58 14.03 13.42
N THR A 650 26.97 12.81 13.81
CA THR A 650 27.93 12.50 14.86
C THR A 650 29.03 11.66 14.19
N PRO A 651 30.32 11.85 14.49
CA PRO A 651 31.44 11.22 13.76
C PRO A 651 31.44 9.67 13.75
N ALA A 652 30.65 9.03 14.61
CA ALA A 652 30.47 7.59 14.64
C ALA A 652 29.02 7.24 14.26
N ARG A 653 28.75 7.08 12.95
CA ARG A 653 27.46 6.54 12.49
C ARG A 653 27.41 5.04 12.77
N SER A 654 26.83 4.66 13.92
CA SER A 654 26.61 3.27 14.32
C SER A 654 25.84 2.46 13.25
N ASP A 655 24.90 3.09 12.54
CA ASP A 655 24.12 2.46 11.49
C ASP A 655 24.94 2.16 10.23
N ALA A 656 25.76 3.09 9.76
CA ALA A 656 26.64 2.86 8.61
C ALA A 656 27.69 1.78 8.91
N MET A 657 28.23 1.78 10.13
CA MET A 657 29.14 0.73 10.61
C MET A 657 28.45 -0.63 10.77
N LEU A 658 27.16 -0.65 11.13
CA LEU A 658 26.35 -1.87 11.12
C LEU A 658 26.26 -2.44 9.70
N TYR A 659 25.90 -1.63 8.71
CA TYR A 659 25.83 -2.11 7.32
C TYR A 659 27.16 -2.62 6.81
N LEU A 660 28.25 -1.88 7.05
CA LEU A 660 29.56 -2.28 6.61
C LEU A 660 29.97 -3.62 7.26
N LYS A 661 29.76 -3.78 8.57
CA LYS A 661 30.10 -5.01 9.29
C LYS A 661 29.28 -6.22 8.84
N GLU A 662 28.01 -6.02 8.52
CA GLU A 662 27.06 -7.10 8.22
C GLU A 662 26.99 -7.48 6.73
N LEU A 663 27.31 -6.56 5.82
CA LEU A 663 27.42 -6.84 4.37
C LEU A 663 28.66 -7.66 4.01
N LEU A 664 29.59 -7.81 4.95
CA LEU A 664 30.74 -8.67 4.81
C LEU A 664 30.34 -10.07 5.24
N ASP A 665 30.66 -11.06 4.43
CA ASP A 665 30.63 -12.44 4.89
C ASP A 665 31.76 -12.64 5.90
N ASP A 666 31.58 -13.53 6.88
CA ASP A 666 32.56 -13.80 7.94
C ASP A 666 33.94 -14.18 7.36
N ASP A 667 33.97 -14.65 6.12
CA ASP A 667 35.16 -15.09 5.38
C ASP A 667 35.73 -14.01 4.42
N THR A 668 35.14 -12.82 4.36
CA THR A 668 35.58 -11.76 3.44
C THR A 668 36.88 -11.12 3.93
N ASP A 669 38.02 -11.50 3.34
CA ASP A 669 39.32 -10.86 3.67
C ASP A 669 39.42 -9.44 3.11
N LEU A 670 39.01 -8.47 3.93
CA LEU A 670 39.11 -7.07 3.61
C LEU A 670 40.52 -6.49 3.70
N ARG A 671 41.53 -7.25 4.15
CA ARG A 671 42.88 -6.67 4.35
C ARG A 671 43.44 -6.07 3.06
N ALA A 672 43.20 -6.70 1.91
CA ALA A 672 43.65 -6.17 0.63
C ALA A 672 42.96 -4.85 0.26
N LEU A 673 41.62 -4.80 0.39
CA LEU A 673 40.83 -3.61 0.12
C LEU A 673 41.15 -2.49 1.12
N ALA A 674 41.23 -2.78 2.42
CA ALA A 674 41.59 -1.82 3.45
C ALA A 674 42.99 -1.23 3.21
N ARG A 675 43.98 -2.04 2.82
CA ARG A 675 45.31 -1.55 2.42
C ARG A 675 45.25 -0.66 1.18
N GLN A 676 44.41 -0.98 0.21
CA GLN A 676 44.23 -0.16 -0.98
C GLN A 676 43.54 1.17 -0.66
N VAL A 677 42.42 1.14 0.07
CA VAL A 677 41.68 2.32 0.53
C VAL A 677 42.60 3.22 1.36
N ALA A 678 43.38 2.67 2.29
CA ALA A 678 44.34 3.44 3.08
C ALA A 678 45.46 4.10 2.25
N ARG A 679 45.83 3.52 1.10
CA ARG A 679 46.77 4.15 0.15
C ARG A 679 46.09 5.22 -0.71
N ASP A 680 44.91 4.94 -1.23
CA ASP A 680 44.30 5.73 -2.30
C ASP A 680 43.47 6.91 -1.77
N VAL A 681 42.78 6.74 -0.65
CA VAL A 681 41.86 7.75 -0.10
C VAL A 681 42.57 9.04 0.33
N PRO A 682 43.72 9.02 1.03
CA PRO A 682 44.41 10.26 1.40
C PRO A 682 44.77 11.12 0.19
N HIS A 683 45.24 10.50 -0.90
CA HIS A 683 45.58 11.22 -2.13
C HIS A 683 44.35 11.81 -2.83
N LYS A 684 43.24 11.06 -2.91
CA LYS A 684 41.99 11.56 -3.50
C LYS A 684 41.36 12.68 -2.66
N LEU A 685 41.37 12.55 -1.34
CA LEU A 685 40.90 13.60 -0.43
C LEU A 685 41.75 14.86 -0.55
N ALA A 686 43.09 14.73 -0.62
CA ALA A 686 43.98 15.86 -0.82
C ALA A 686 43.80 16.56 -2.18
N GLN A 687 43.34 15.85 -3.22
CA GLN A 687 43.00 16.44 -4.53
C GLN A 687 41.65 17.17 -4.52
N GLN A 688 40.68 16.69 -3.73
CA GLN A 688 39.31 17.21 -3.71
C GLN A 688 39.10 18.31 -2.67
N HIS A 689 39.98 18.41 -1.67
CA HIS A 689 39.84 19.33 -0.54
C HIS A 689 41.16 20.08 -0.29
N PRO A 690 41.16 21.43 -0.33
CA PRO A 690 42.33 22.23 0.06
C PRO A 690 42.79 21.92 1.49
N LEU A 691 44.09 22.07 1.76
CA LEU A 691 44.66 21.92 3.10
C LEU A 691 43.89 22.77 4.12
N GLY A 692 43.42 22.13 5.20
CA GLY A 692 42.67 22.79 6.29
C GLY A 692 41.14 22.84 6.11
N SER A 693 40.59 22.32 5.01
CA SER A 693 39.14 22.34 4.75
C SER A 693 38.36 21.12 5.28
N ILE A 694 39.06 20.06 5.72
CA ILE A 694 38.45 18.85 6.31
C ILE A 694 38.63 18.92 7.83
N ALA A 695 37.53 18.93 8.58
CA ALA A 695 37.57 18.85 10.03
C ALA A 695 37.96 17.44 10.49
N PRO A 696 38.66 17.27 11.64
CA PRO A 696 39.10 15.94 12.12
C PRO A 696 37.99 14.91 12.36
N GLY A 697 36.72 15.33 12.49
CA GLY A 697 35.58 14.42 12.59
C GLY A 697 34.92 14.03 11.26
N GLN A 698 35.37 14.62 10.14
CA GLN A 698 34.95 14.26 8.77
C GLN A 698 35.92 13.27 8.10
N LEU A 699 37.15 13.22 8.60
CA LEU A 699 38.21 12.25 8.28
C LEU A 699 37.98 10.98 9.10
#